data_AF-A0A0N1C8Z4-F1
#
_entry.id   AF-A0A0N1C8Z4-F1
#
_cell.length_a   1.000
_cell.length_b   1.000
_cell.length_c   1.000
_cell.angle_alpha   90.00
_cell.angle_beta   90.00
_cell.angle_gamma   90.00
#
_symmetry.space_group_name_H-M   'P 1'
#
loop_
_entity.id
_entity.type
_entity.pdbx_description
1 polymer ?
#
loop_
_entity_poly.entity_id
_entity_poly.type
_entity_poly.pdbx_seq_one_letter_code
_entity_poly.pdbx_strand_id
1 'polypeptide(L)'
;MHPLHDYIAGQIGDRIKDRRVVVMYDKREELRPFFAEVAGGHVVGDGTATVSFGRRKARLCVFDGSFLKARFAVEDLTKGDQPDDVVIYIPGLDRDSRGSLLMELEKAGIFYQQPALKQFARLVLRKRFTDVAIDEMLKSDALSYSDLAGMAQDDGGAAQGTSLLKSVFGVSDTVAIMTDWLGNAAFDADMQAKGAIGELRDAALARLGLALPQDATLSRARQIGFRYVLVNEFRADLDAKAELRPQVGTAIKNVAEAKTSDHQKAVQEVAKRLRERYSPAYIEAADKIEAELGFSTDTVHGASLGSIDTFRFEEAAVVAACFELVASEKFEAARALMASRESSFWVNREVTRKSVWAVCKLMVDLGLVAAAVDSTISKANGNPSVWVERYVSEKDGWYALDQAQRRLEAFLSSVDEGVDERAVARIRIIYENAVRRMSEGFLKALQKADWAVPNVLPQTRVWSDVVAARPLPVAYLMVDAMRFEMGHELIGRLNRASEVQIRPALAALPSITPIGMAALLPGASATFSVVAAKDRLGASVDGTFLPDLSARQKFMKSHVPDLVDLTLDEVISMSPKALQKKIGSSNHIVIRSTEIDAAGENATTTTYARRIMDNVVEDLARCLGRLAAVGIGEAVITADHGHLFFAADRDPSMRLETPGGDPIDLHRRCWIGRGGSTPAGSVRVGGAKLGYATDLDFAFPASTSVFKSGGDLAYHHGGTSLQEMVIPVISVKLKADGSTKAEKDAVTVSHEFDAVTNRIFTVQVELGAASKDLFAGARKIRPLVVSDDRPVASAAIATGAVIADGVLTLPPSVKAQVGFMLTDDTVKHVRIQVLDAETDALLYVSQKDIPVRLGV
;
A
#
# COMPACT_ATOMS: atom_id res chain seq x y z
N MET A 1 15.58 35.59 -35.40
CA MET A 1 16.36 35.34 -36.63
C MET A 1 17.83 35.52 -36.29
N HIS A 2 18.66 34.60 -36.76
CA HIS A 2 20.06 34.44 -36.35
C HIS A 2 21.03 34.70 -37.53
N PRO A 3 22.36 34.83 -37.30
CA PRO A 3 23.29 35.19 -38.37
C PRO A 3 23.28 34.26 -39.59
N LEU A 4 23.06 32.95 -39.38
CA LEU A 4 22.89 31.99 -40.47
C LEU A 4 21.60 32.22 -41.28
N HIS A 5 20.47 32.48 -40.60
CA HIS A 5 19.20 32.84 -41.23
C HIS A 5 19.38 34.09 -42.08
N ASP A 6 19.94 35.15 -41.52
CA ASP A 6 20.10 36.43 -42.21
C ASP A 6 21.02 36.32 -43.42
N TYR A 7 22.04 35.47 -43.34
CA TYR A 7 22.94 35.22 -44.47
C TYR A 7 22.23 34.49 -45.61
N ILE A 8 21.53 33.40 -45.33
CA ILE A 8 20.78 32.63 -46.35
C ILE A 8 19.66 33.48 -46.93
N ALA A 9 18.90 34.19 -46.08
CA ALA A 9 17.85 35.10 -46.49
C ALA A 9 18.39 36.27 -47.33
N GLY A 10 19.56 36.81 -46.98
CA GLY A 10 20.25 37.83 -47.77
C GLY A 10 20.65 37.32 -49.16
N GLN A 11 21.22 36.12 -49.24
CA GLN A 11 21.54 35.49 -50.53
C GLN A 11 20.29 35.34 -51.38
N ILE A 12 19.21 34.77 -50.86
CA ILE A 12 17.95 34.63 -51.62
C ILE A 12 17.41 36.01 -52.02
N GLY A 13 17.44 36.99 -51.12
CA GLY A 13 17.04 38.38 -51.35
C GLY A 13 17.78 39.05 -52.50
N ASP A 14 19.09 38.80 -52.65
CA ASP A 14 19.89 39.31 -53.77
C ASP A 14 19.44 38.69 -55.11
N ARG A 15 19.10 37.40 -55.15
CA ARG A 15 18.62 36.73 -56.37
C ARG A 15 17.22 37.20 -56.76
N ILE A 16 16.36 37.45 -55.77
CA ILE A 16 15.05 38.09 -55.99
C ILE A 16 15.26 39.47 -56.61
N LYS A 17 16.18 40.28 -56.08
CA LYS A 17 16.47 41.61 -56.66
C LYS A 17 16.90 41.54 -58.13
N ASP A 18 17.67 40.51 -58.50
CA ASP A 18 18.24 40.39 -59.84
C ASP A 18 17.25 39.84 -60.87
N ARG A 19 16.39 38.89 -60.48
CA ARG A 19 15.55 38.12 -61.44
C ARG A 19 14.09 37.93 -61.02
N ARG A 20 13.68 38.48 -59.87
CA ARG A 20 12.35 38.45 -59.23
C ARG A 20 11.81 37.06 -58.86
N VAL A 21 11.96 36.06 -59.72
CA VAL A 21 11.52 34.67 -59.49
C VAL A 21 12.73 33.78 -59.21
N VAL A 22 12.73 33.08 -58.07
CA VAL A 22 13.79 32.16 -57.64
C VAL A 22 13.23 30.77 -57.47
N VAL A 23 13.76 29.78 -58.18
CA VAL A 23 13.38 28.36 -58.05
C VAL A 23 14.54 27.58 -57.42
N MET A 24 14.27 26.84 -56.34
CA MET A 24 15.26 26.13 -55.55
C MET A 24 14.87 24.67 -55.38
N TYR A 25 15.81 23.76 -55.66
CA TYR A 25 15.65 22.31 -55.46
C TYR A 25 16.59 21.86 -54.35
N ASP A 26 16.05 21.26 -53.29
CA ASP A 26 16.81 20.81 -52.12
C ASP A 26 16.60 19.31 -51.87
N LYS A 27 17.38 18.51 -52.59
CA LYS A 27 17.33 17.05 -52.54
C LYS A 27 17.50 16.46 -51.14
N ARG A 28 18.29 17.11 -50.27
CA ARG A 28 18.60 16.62 -48.92
C ARG A 28 17.73 17.27 -47.84
N GLU A 29 16.86 18.20 -48.23
CA GLU A 29 15.98 18.96 -47.35
C GLU A 29 16.72 19.76 -46.25
N GLU A 30 17.99 20.11 -46.48
CA GLU A 30 18.83 20.81 -45.50
C GLU A 30 18.29 22.20 -45.13
N LEU A 31 17.58 22.87 -46.05
CA LEU A 31 16.98 24.20 -45.87
C LEU A 31 15.50 24.16 -45.47
N ARG A 32 14.91 22.98 -45.29
CA ARG A 32 13.50 22.88 -44.89
C ARG A 32 13.21 23.63 -43.56
N PRO A 33 14.06 23.54 -42.52
CA PRO A 33 13.87 24.31 -41.30
C PRO A 33 14.02 25.83 -41.52
N PHE A 34 14.93 26.26 -42.39
CA PHE A 34 15.09 27.68 -42.75
C PHE A 34 13.80 28.25 -43.36
N PHE A 35 13.19 27.56 -44.33
CA PHE A 35 11.95 28.03 -44.94
C PHE A 35 10.76 28.02 -43.97
N ALA A 36 10.74 27.08 -43.02
CA ALA A 36 9.76 27.09 -41.93
C ALA A 36 9.94 28.31 -40.98
N GLU A 37 11.18 28.68 -40.67
CA GLU A 37 11.51 29.88 -39.87
C GLU A 37 11.10 31.17 -40.61
N VAL A 38 11.41 31.26 -41.92
CA VAL A 38 11.03 32.40 -42.78
C VAL A 38 9.51 32.55 -42.88
N ALA A 39 8.76 31.44 -42.90
CA ALA A 39 7.30 31.44 -42.89
C ALA A 39 6.68 31.71 -41.51
N GLY A 40 7.49 31.94 -40.47
CA GLY A 40 7.01 32.20 -39.10
C GLY A 40 6.22 31.02 -38.52
N GLY A 41 6.59 29.78 -38.86
CA GLY A 41 5.91 28.57 -38.39
C GLY A 41 4.53 28.30 -38.99
N HIS A 42 4.06 29.13 -39.93
CA HIS A 42 2.81 28.86 -40.65
C HIS A 42 3.08 27.80 -41.72
N VAL A 43 2.27 26.74 -41.74
CA VAL A 43 2.25 25.84 -42.91
C VAL A 43 1.75 26.69 -44.07
N VAL A 44 2.60 26.88 -45.08
CA VAL A 44 2.15 27.41 -46.36
C VAL A 44 1.21 26.36 -46.92
N GLY A 45 -0.10 26.53 -46.68
CA GLY A 45 -1.14 25.65 -47.22
C GLY A 45 -1.19 25.74 -48.75
N ASP A 46 -2.28 25.25 -49.35
CA ASP A 46 -2.52 25.27 -50.81
C ASP A 46 -2.44 26.69 -51.41
N GLY A 47 -1.22 27.21 -51.67
CA GLY A 47 -1.00 28.56 -52.17
C GLY A 47 0.40 29.13 -51.89
N THR A 48 0.47 30.45 -51.73
CA THR A 48 1.71 31.20 -51.47
C THR A 48 1.60 32.03 -50.18
N ALA A 49 2.71 32.22 -49.47
CA ALA A 49 2.79 33.06 -48.27
C ALA A 49 3.67 34.29 -48.52
N THR A 50 3.26 35.46 -48.03
CA THR A 50 4.13 36.65 -48.08
C THR A 50 5.14 36.58 -46.94
N VAL A 51 6.42 36.44 -47.28
CA VAL A 51 7.53 36.33 -46.33
C VAL A 51 8.63 37.35 -46.67
N SER A 52 9.62 37.49 -45.78
CA SER A 52 10.75 38.40 -45.99
C SER A 52 12.07 37.65 -46.09
N PHE A 53 12.80 37.86 -47.19
CA PHE A 53 14.17 37.41 -47.38
C PHE A 53 15.10 38.62 -47.23
N GLY A 54 15.64 38.82 -46.03
CA GLY A 54 16.38 40.03 -45.67
C GLY A 54 15.47 41.27 -45.71
N ARG A 55 15.79 42.25 -46.56
CA ARG A 55 14.98 43.48 -46.74
C ARG A 55 13.93 43.38 -47.86
N ARG A 56 13.82 42.22 -48.54
CA ARG A 56 12.92 42.01 -49.67
C ARG A 56 11.71 41.18 -49.25
N LYS A 57 10.50 41.64 -49.58
CA LYS A 57 9.26 40.86 -49.40
C LYS A 57 9.00 40.06 -50.66
N ALA A 58 8.70 38.78 -50.52
CA ALA A 58 8.40 37.89 -51.64
C ALA A 58 7.27 36.91 -51.30
N ARG A 59 6.65 36.33 -52.33
CA ARG A 59 5.68 35.23 -52.22
C ARG A 59 6.44 33.90 -52.23
N LEU A 60 6.41 33.18 -51.12
CA LEU A 60 6.98 31.84 -50.97
C LEU A 60 5.94 30.78 -51.34
N CYS A 61 6.30 29.89 -52.27
CA CYS A 61 5.62 28.64 -52.57
C CYS A 61 6.52 27.48 -52.11
N VAL A 62 5.99 26.56 -51.30
CA VAL A 62 6.70 25.33 -50.91
C VAL A 62 6.03 24.16 -51.60
N PHE A 63 6.80 23.40 -52.37
CA PHE A 63 6.31 22.20 -53.05
C PHE A 63 5.86 21.14 -52.04
N ASP A 64 4.70 20.57 -52.30
CA ASP A 64 4.00 19.62 -51.42
C ASP A 64 3.73 18.26 -52.11
N GLY A 65 4.36 18.01 -53.26
CA GLY A 65 4.19 16.77 -54.02
C GLY A 65 3.63 16.95 -55.43
N SER A 66 3.10 18.13 -55.79
CA SER A 66 2.56 18.40 -57.13
C SER A 66 3.16 19.63 -57.81
N PHE A 67 3.87 19.42 -58.92
CA PHE A 67 4.46 20.50 -59.71
C PHE A 67 3.40 21.35 -60.42
N LEU A 68 2.30 20.74 -60.85
CA LEU A 68 1.19 21.46 -61.47
C LEU A 68 0.52 22.39 -60.46
N LYS A 69 0.39 21.95 -59.20
CA LYS A 69 -0.13 22.76 -58.11
C LYS A 69 0.81 23.93 -57.79
N ALA A 70 2.11 23.67 -57.67
CA ALA A 70 3.10 24.73 -57.46
C ALA A 70 3.11 25.76 -58.60
N ARG A 71 3.03 25.30 -59.86
CA ARG A 71 2.93 26.18 -61.04
C ARG A 71 1.66 27.03 -61.01
N PHE A 72 0.51 26.40 -60.77
CA PHE A 72 -0.78 27.10 -60.70
C PHE A 72 -0.80 28.14 -59.56
N ALA A 73 -0.22 27.81 -58.40
CA ALA A 73 -0.17 28.71 -57.24
C ALA A 73 0.64 30.00 -57.45
N VAL A 74 1.55 30.00 -58.43
CA VAL A 74 2.40 31.17 -58.75
C VAL A 74 2.08 31.81 -60.11
N GLU A 75 1.23 31.20 -60.93
CA GLU A 75 0.97 31.62 -62.32
C GLU A 75 0.53 33.08 -62.42
N ASP A 76 -0.44 33.49 -61.60
CA ASP A 76 -0.92 34.88 -61.56
C ASP A 76 0.15 35.89 -61.14
N LEU A 77 1.15 35.45 -60.37
CA LEU A 77 2.27 36.27 -59.89
C LEU A 77 3.39 36.36 -60.94
N THR A 78 3.44 35.44 -61.90
CA THR A 78 4.57 35.30 -62.84
C THR A 78 4.21 35.50 -64.32
N LYS A 79 2.92 35.61 -64.69
CA LYS A 79 2.42 35.61 -66.08
C LYS A 79 2.63 36.90 -66.90
N GLY A 80 3.27 37.93 -66.37
CA GLY A 80 3.43 39.24 -67.02
C GLY A 80 4.89 39.65 -67.27
N ASP A 81 5.09 40.71 -68.07
CA ASP A 81 6.43 41.25 -68.41
C ASP A 81 7.22 41.74 -67.18
N GLN A 82 6.53 42.00 -66.06
CA GLN A 82 7.12 42.29 -64.77
C GLN A 82 6.53 41.35 -63.71
N PRO A 83 7.12 40.17 -63.47
CA PRO A 83 6.63 39.25 -62.44
C PRO A 83 6.80 39.86 -61.04
N ASP A 84 6.00 39.40 -60.09
CA ASP A 84 6.18 39.69 -58.67
C ASP A 84 7.43 38.99 -58.13
N ASP A 85 7.88 39.41 -56.95
CA ASP A 85 8.97 38.75 -56.22
C ASP A 85 8.47 37.40 -55.67
N VAL A 86 8.94 36.28 -56.24
CA VAL A 86 8.46 34.91 -55.92
C VAL A 86 9.64 33.98 -55.63
N VAL A 87 9.50 33.14 -54.60
CA VAL A 87 10.43 32.04 -54.29
C VAL A 87 9.67 30.72 -54.30
N ILE A 88 10.14 29.76 -55.08
CA ILE A 88 9.61 28.39 -55.16
C ILE A 88 10.64 27.45 -54.56
N TYR A 89 10.34 26.87 -53.41
CA TYR A 89 11.20 25.93 -52.70
C TYR A 89 10.71 24.49 -52.86
N ILE A 90 11.57 23.61 -53.34
CA ILE A 90 11.25 22.23 -53.71
C ILE A 90 12.10 21.27 -52.87
N PRO A 91 11.62 20.84 -51.69
CA PRO A 91 12.34 19.89 -50.85
C PRO A 91 12.28 18.46 -51.42
N GLY A 92 13.34 17.68 -51.18
CA GLY A 92 13.39 16.23 -51.42
C GLY A 92 13.60 15.82 -52.88
N LEU A 93 13.67 16.77 -53.80
CA LEU A 93 13.80 16.50 -55.23
C LEU A 93 15.06 17.11 -55.83
N ASP A 94 15.62 16.40 -56.81
CA ASP A 94 16.67 16.90 -57.68
C ASP A 94 16.06 17.57 -58.92
N ARG A 95 16.79 18.49 -59.55
CA ARG A 95 16.28 19.21 -60.73
C ARG A 95 16.30 18.31 -61.96
N ASP A 96 15.15 18.19 -62.63
CA ASP A 96 15.11 17.60 -63.97
C ASP A 96 15.50 18.64 -65.04
N SER A 97 16.74 18.55 -65.50
CA SER A 97 17.30 19.44 -66.52
C SER A 97 16.62 19.37 -67.90
N ARG A 98 15.84 18.32 -68.20
CA ARG A 98 15.21 18.10 -69.52
C ARG A 98 13.68 18.21 -69.48
N GLY A 99 13.05 17.84 -68.36
CA GLY A 99 11.60 17.72 -68.23
C GLY A 99 10.95 18.55 -67.13
N SER A 100 11.65 19.51 -66.50
CA SER A 100 11.06 20.31 -65.41
C SER A 100 9.76 21.01 -65.83
N LEU A 101 8.68 20.75 -65.08
CA LEU A 101 7.40 21.43 -65.25
C LEU A 101 7.44 22.92 -64.82
N LEU A 102 8.53 23.34 -64.18
CA LEU A 102 8.80 24.74 -63.82
C LEU A 102 9.88 25.36 -64.71
N MET A 103 10.29 24.70 -65.81
CA MET A 103 11.39 25.15 -66.68
C MET A 103 11.22 26.60 -67.16
N GLU A 104 9.99 27.01 -67.45
CA GLU A 104 9.67 28.40 -67.82
C GLU A 104 10.10 29.40 -66.73
N LEU A 105 9.72 29.13 -65.48
CA LEU A 105 10.05 29.96 -64.32
C LEU A 105 11.55 29.91 -63.97
N GLU A 106 12.17 28.73 -64.11
CA GLU A 106 13.62 28.56 -63.92
C GLU A 106 14.46 29.40 -64.90
N LYS A 107 13.97 29.56 -66.14
CA LYS A 107 14.66 30.28 -67.22
C LYS A 107 14.35 31.77 -67.21
N ALA A 108 13.09 32.14 -67.02
CA ALA A 108 12.65 33.53 -66.96
C ALA A 108 13.18 34.23 -65.71
N GLY A 109 13.10 33.54 -64.56
CA GLY A 109 13.71 33.97 -63.30
C GLY A 109 15.16 33.50 -63.17
N ILE A 110 15.40 32.75 -62.08
CA ILE A 110 16.65 32.04 -61.83
C ILE A 110 16.40 30.70 -61.14
N PHE A 111 16.94 29.63 -61.71
CA PHE A 111 17.23 28.42 -60.95
C PHE A 111 18.42 28.68 -60.03
N TYR A 112 18.19 28.73 -58.72
CA TYR A 112 19.24 28.92 -57.75
C TYR A 112 19.75 27.56 -57.26
N GLN A 113 20.92 27.18 -57.76
CA GLN A 113 21.67 26.05 -57.23
C GLN A 113 22.38 26.51 -55.95
N GLN A 114 21.72 26.31 -54.81
CA GLN A 114 22.26 26.71 -53.52
C GLN A 114 23.50 25.87 -53.13
N PRO A 115 24.48 26.49 -52.44
CA PRO A 115 25.50 25.77 -51.68
C PRO A 115 24.88 24.76 -50.69
N ALA A 116 25.65 23.72 -50.32
CA ALA A 116 25.29 22.85 -49.21
C ALA A 116 25.19 23.66 -47.91
N LEU A 117 24.32 23.26 -46.99
CA LEU A 117 24.07 24.00 -45.74
C LEU A 117 25.34 24.29 -44.94
N LYS A 118 26.26 23.32 -44.86
CA LYS A 118 27.58 23.50 -44.22
C LYS A 118 28.40 24.63 -44.83
N GLN A 119 28.29 24.86 -46.15
CA GLN A 119 29.00 25.95 -46.80
C GLN A 119 28.42 27.31 -46.41
N PHE A 120 27.09 27.42 -46.27
CA PHE A 120 26.47 28.62 -45.69
C PHE A 120 26.96 28.85 -44.26
N ALA A 121 26.92 27.81 -43.42
CA ALA A 121 27.40 27.89 -42.04
C ALA A 121 28.88 28.30 -41.97
N ARG A 122 29.76 27.69 -42.77
CA ARG A 122 31.18 28.04 -42.83
C ARG A 122 31.41 29.52 -43.12
N LEU A 123 30.69 30.09 -44.09
CA LEU A 123 30.83 31.50 -44.47
C LEU A 123 30.37 32.45 -43.37
N VAL A 124 29.37 32.04 -42.59
CA VAL A 124 28.88 32.81 -41.44
C VAL A 124 29.86 32.70 -40.27
N LEU A 125 30.33 31.50 -39.96
CA LEU A 125 31.25 31.22 -38.86
C LEU A 125 32.65 31.83 -39.09
N ARG A 126 33.13 31.94 -40.34
CA ARG A 126 34.41 32.59 -40.69
C ARG A 126 34.55 34.04 -40.23
N LYS A 127 33.43 34.71 -39.95
CA LYS A 127 33.45 36.06 -39.39
C LYS A 127 33.90 36.10 -37.93
N ARG A 128 33.94 34.94 -37.26
CA ARG A 128 34.07 34.82 -35.80
C ARG A 128 35.08 33.75 -35.36
N PHE A 129 35.30 32.71 -36.16
CA PHE A 129 36.14 31.57 -35.83
C PHE A 129 37.27 31.35 -36.87
N THR A 130 38.35 30.69 -36.45
CA THR A 130 39.45 30.30 -37.34
C THR A 130 39.04 29.13 -38.24
N ASP A 131 39.66 28.99 -39.42
CA ASP A 131 39.33 27.86 -40.33
C ASP A 131 39.52 26.49 -39.65
N VAL A 132 40.51 26.35 -38.74
CA VAL A 132 40.75 25.12 -37.97
C VAL A 132 39.58 24.83 -37.02
N ALA A 133 39.12 25.83 -36.27
CA ALA A 133 37.96 25.67 -35.38
C ALA A 133 36.69 25.36 -36.18
N ILE A 134 36.52 25.96 -37.35
CA ILE A 134 35.36 25.72 -38.21
C ILE A 134 35.39 24.31 -38.82
N ASP A 135 36.56 23.82 -39.23
CA ASP A 135 36.73 22.44 -39.71
C ASP A 135 36.34 21.43 -38.64
N GLU A 136 36.66 21.72 -37.37
CA GLU A 136 36.28 20.90 -36.23
C GLU A 136 34.79 20.99 -35.91
N MET A 137 34.21 22.20 -35.87
CA MET A 137 32.78 22.43 -35.63
C MET A 137 31.88 21.82 -36.71
N LEU A 138 32.32 21.82 -37.97
CA LEU A 138 31.54 21.31 -39.13
C LEU A 138 31.92 19.88 -39.54
N LYS A 139 32.68 19.17 -38.70
CA LYS A 139 33.21 17.84 -38.99
C LYS A 139 32.11 16.79 -39.26
N SER A 140 30.98 16.88 -38.56
CA SER A 140 29.87 15.93 -38.70
C SER A 140 28.93 16.30 -39.85
N ASP A 141 28.65 15.35 -40.75
CA ASP A 141 27.63 15.49 -41.81
C ASP A 141 26.18 15.41 -41.30
N ALA A 142 25.97 15.04 -40.03
CA ALA A 142 24.65 14.94 -39.41
C ALA A 142 24.16 16.26 -38.78
N LEU A 143 24.94 17.34 -38.85
CA LEU A 143 24.56 18.64 -38.30
C LEU A 143 23.39 19.23 -39.08
N SER A 144 22.31 19.52 -38.37
CA SER A 144 21.09 20.13 -38.88
C SER A 144 21.21 21.65 -38.99
N TYR A 145 20.24 22.28 -39.66
CA TYR A 145 20.11 23.74 -39.69
C TYR A 145 20.06 24.34 -38.28
N SER A 146 19.35 23.71 -37.35
CA SER A 146 19.23 24.19 -35.97
C SER A 146 20.56 24.13 -35.22
N ASP A 147 21.38 23.09 -35.45
CA ASP A 147 22.73 22.97 -34.88
C ASP A 147 23.61 24.13 -35.34
N LEU A 148 23.63 24.35 -36.65
CA LEU A 148 24.45 25.37 -37.30
C LEU A 148 23.96 26.79 -37.00
N ALA A 149 22.66 26.97 -36.87
CA ALA A 149 22.03 28.20 -36.41
C ALA A 149 22.50 28.57 -35.00
N GLY A 150 22.47 27.59 -34.09
CA GLY A 150 22.92 27.75 -32.71
C GLY A 150 24.42 28.05 -32.61
N MET A 151 25.25 27.39 -33.42
CA MET A 151 26.68 27.70 -33.53
C MET A 151 26.93 29.13 -34.05
N ALA A 152 26.12 29.58 -35.02
CA ALA A 152 26.27 30.89 -35.64
C ALA A 152 25.84 32.07 -34.75
N GLN A 153 25.05 31.83 -33.70
CA GLN A 153 24.65 32.86 -32.74
C GLN A 153 25.71 33.13 -31.66
N ASP A 154 26.70 32.24 -31.49
CA ASP A 154 27.70 32.38 -30.45
C ASP A 154 28.70 33.51 -30.77
N ASP A 155 29.00 34.33 -29.76
CA ASP A 155 29.86 35.53 -29.85
C ASP A 155 31.33 35.25 -29.50
N GLY A 156 31.72 33.97 -29.39
CA GLY A 156 33.13 33.57 -29.26
C GLY A 156 33.78 33.92 -27.91
N GLY A 157 32.98 34.32 -26.92
CA GLY A 157 33.38 34.39 -25.51
C GLY A 157 33.37 32.99 -24.90
N ALA A 158 34.37 32.68 -24.08
CA ALA A 158 34.62 31.35 -23.53
C ALA A 158 33.33 30.60 -23.07
N ALA A 159 33.12 29.45 -23.72
CA ALA A 159 32.37 28.29 -23.24
C ALA A 159 30.83 28.37 -23.12
N GLN A 160 30.10 29.00 -24.04
CA GLN A 160 28.65 28.80 -24.13
C GLN A 160 28.09 28.93 -25.56
N GLY A 161 28.61 28.10 -26.48
CA GLY A 161 27.91 27.79 -27.72
C GLY A 161 26.56 27.12 -27.44
N THR A 162 25.64 27.18 -28.40
CA THR A 162 24.39 26.41 -28.29
C THR A 162 24.76 24.93 -28.26
N SER A 163 24.69 24.36 -27.07
CA SER A 163 25.01 22.97 -26.72
C SER A 163 24.52 21.96 -27.76
N LEU A 164 25.41 21.13 -28.31
CA LEU A 164 25.02 20.00 -29.16
C LEU A 164 24.16 19.01 -28.36
N LEU A 165 24.40 18.91 -27.05
CA LEU A 165 23.53 18.14 -26.16
C LEU A 165 22.11 18.71 -26.12
N LYS A 166 21.93 20.05 -26.13
CA LYS A 166 20.59 20.65 -26.23
C LYS A 166 19.87 20.27 -27.51
N SER A 167 20.59 20.12 -28.62
CA SER A 167 20.00 19.63 -29.88
C SER A 167 19.60 18.16 -29.80
N VAL A 168 20.42 17.32 -29.18
CA VAL A 168 20.15 15.88 -29.02
C VAL A 168 18.99 15.62 -28.05
N PHE A 169 18.99 16.27 -26.89
CA PHE A 169 18.06 15.99 -25.79
C PHE A 169 16.86 16.95 -25.76
N GLY A 170 16.89 18.05 -26.53
CA GLY A 170 15.84 19.08 -26.54
C GLY A 170 15.79 19.98 -25.31
N VAL A 171 16.65 19.73 -24.31
CA VAL A 171 16.71 20.46 -23.04
C VAL A 171 18.12 20.96 -22.75
N SER A 172 18.26 21.99 -21.92
CA SER A 172 19.58 22.56 -21.55
C SER A 172 19.99 22.28 -20.10
N ASP A 173 19.11 21.70 -19.28
CA ASP A 173 19.45 21.27 -17.93
C ASP A 173 20.39 20.07 -17.98
N THR A 174 21.66 20.27 -17.60
CA THR A 174 22.67 19.21 -17.59
C THR A 174 22.27 18.02 -16.70
N VAL A 175 21.54 18.25 -15.60
CA VAL A 175 21.10 17.15 -14.74
C VAL A 175 20.08 16.29 -15.49
N ALA A 176 19.11 16.90 -16.18
CA ALA A 176 18.17 16.18 -17.04
C ALA A 176 18.89 15.42 -18.17
N ILE A 177 19.84 16.05 -18.85
CA ILE A 177 20.64 15.42 -19.91
C ILE A 177 21.37 14.18 -19.37
N MET A 178 22.02 14.28 -18.21
CA MET A 178 22.74 13.16 -17.61
C MET A 178 21.78 12.03 -17.21
N THR A 179 20.61 12.37 -16.64
CA THR A 179 19.57 11.38 -16.33
C THR A 179 19.10 10.65 -17.58
N ASP A 180 18.77 11.38 -18.65
CA ASP A 180 18.20 10.81 -19.87
C ASP A 180 19.25 9.95 -20.61
N TRP A 181 20.51 10.38 -20.64
CA TRP A 181 21.62 9.59 -21.19
C TRP A 181 21.89 8.30 -20.43
N LEU A 182 21.90 8.37 -19.09
CA LEU A 182 22.09 7.19 -18.24
C LEU A 182 20.91 6.23 -18.39
N GLY A 183 19.68 6.75 -18.34
CA GLY A 183 18.46 5.94 -18.38
C GLY A 183 18.09 5.38 -19.76
N ASN A 184 18.61 5.95 -20.86
CA ASN A 184 18.16 5.62 -22.21
C ASN A 184 19.29 5.66 -23.26
N ALA A 185 19.55 4.53 -23.91
CA ALA A 185 20.54 4.43 -24.98
C ALA A 185 20.10 5.00 -26.34
N ALA A 186 18.83 5.41 -26.49
CA ALA A 186 18.30 5.90 -27.77
C ALA A 186 19.02 7.16 -28.29
N PHE A 187 19.63 7.96 -27.41
CA PHE A 187 20.36 9.17 -27.78
C PHE A 187 21.77 8.91 -28.30
N ASP A 188 22.32 7.70 -28.13
CA ASP A 188 23.71 7.39 -28.44
C ASP A 188 24.05 7.59 -29.92
N ALA A 189 23.17 7.14 -30.80
CA ALA A 189 23.38 7.24 -32.25
C ALA A 189 23.44 8.71 -32.71
N ASP A 190 22.54 9.56 -32.20
CA ASP A 190 22.50 10.97 -32.55
C ASP A 190 23.69 11.74 -31.93
N MET A 191 24.06 11.46 -30.68
CA MET A 191 25.26 12.03 -30.06
C MET A 191 26.53 11.68 -30.83
N GLN A 192 26.67 10.41 -31.23
CA GLN A 192 27.80 9.94 -32.02
C GLN A 192 27.82 10.60 -33.40
N ALA A 193 26.67 10.67 -34.07
CA ALA A 193 26.54 11.29 -35.38
C ALA A 193 26.92 12.76 -35.33
N LYS A 194 26.40 13.53 -34.36
CA LYS A 194 26.65 14.98 -34.19
C LYS A 194 27.99 15.33 -33.54
N GLY A 195 28.72 14.36 -33.01
CA GLY A 195 30.00 14.59 -32.33
C GLY A 195 29.87 15.17 -30.91
N ALA A 196 28.70 15.04 -30.28
CA ALA A 196 28.40 15.61 -28.96
C ALA A 196 29.07 14.89 -27.77
N ILE A 197 29.83 13.82 -28.02
CA ILE A 197 30.44 12.99 -26.97
C ILE A 197 31.47 13.78 -26.14
N GLY A 198 32.25 14.67 -26.78
CA GLY A 198 33.19 15.53 -26.06
C GLY A 198 32.47 16.44 -25.06
N GLU A 199 31.41 17.09 -25.52
CA GLU A 199 30.56 17.95 -24.69
C GLU A 199 29.89 17.18 -23.56
N LEU A 200 29.45 15.94 -23.79
CA LEU A 200 28.93 15.06 -22.74
C LEU A 200 29.98 14.81 -21.65
N ARG A 201 31.24 14.55 -22.02
CA ARG A 201 32.33 14.33 -21.06
C ARG A 201 32.62 15.59 -20.26
N ASP A 202 32.64 16.75 -20.91
CA ASP A 202 32.86 18.04 -20.26
C ASP A 202 31.71 18.38 -19.31
N ALA A 203 30.47 18.13 -19.72
CA ALA A 203 29.28 18.32 -18.90
C ALA A 203 29.26 17.38 -17.69
N ALA A 204 29.64 16.11 -17.86
CA ALA A 204 29.75 15.14 -16.77
C ALA A 204 30.84 15.54 -15.76
N LEU A 205 31.98 16.01 -16.25
CA LEU A 205 33.07 16.50 -15.42
C LEU A 205 32.68 17.77 -14.65
N ALA A 206 32.08 18.75 -15.34
CA ALA A 206 31.70 20.03 -14.76
C ALA A 206 30.53 19.91 -13.77
N ARG A 207 29.52 19.07 -14.07
CA ARG A 207 28.30 18.99 -13.24
C ARG A 207 28.37 17.92 -12.16
N LEU A 208 28.97 16.77 -12.45
CA LEU A 208 29.04 15.63 -11.53
C LEU A 208 30.44 15.42 -10.94
N GLY A 209 31.48 16.07 -11.47
CA GLY A 209 32.87 15.77 -11.12
C GLY A 209 33.40 14.47 -11.74
N LEU A 210 32.67 13.88 -12.69
CA LEU A 210 33.00 12.58 -13.29
C LEU A 210 33.87 12.73 -14.54
N ALA A 211 35.11 12.24 -14.48
CA ALA A 211 35.96 12.11 -15.65
C ALA A 211 35.68 10.79 -16.38
N LEU A 212 35.07 10.88 -17.58
CA LEU A 212 34.83 9.72 -18.44
C LEU A 212 36.05 9.44 -19.34
N PRO A 213 36.47 8.17 -19.53
CA PRO A 213 37.61 7.85 -20.39
C PRO A 213 37.39 8.25 -21.85
N GLN A 214 38.45 8.75 -22.50
CA GLN A 214 38.38 9.22 -23.89
C GLN A 214 38.21 8.07 -24.90
N ASP A 215 38.74 6.89 -24.57
CA ASP A 215 38.69 5.66 -25.36
C ASP A 215 37.46 4.79 -25.07
N ALA A 216 36.64 5.15 -24.07
CA ALA A 216 35.45 4.38 -23.72
C ALA A 216 34.34 4.55 -24.77
N THR A 217 33.72 3.42 -25.14
CA THR A 217 32.44 3.42 -25.87
C THR A 217 31.34 4.06 -25.00
N LEU A 218 30.29 4.59 -25.63
CA LEU A 218 29.17 5.21 -24.88
C LEU A 218 28.52 4.24 -23.88
N SER A 219 28.41 2.95 -24.24
CA SER A 219 27.92 1.91 -23.33
C SER A 219 28.82 1.73 -22.10
N ARG A 220 30.15 1.68 -22.29
CA ARG A 220 31.11 1.60 -21.18
C ARG A 220 31.11 2.87 -20.34
N ALA A 221 31.05 4.04 -20.97
CA ALA A 221 30.95 5.33 -20.28
C ALA A 221 29.68 5.43 -19.44
N ARG A 222 28.55 4.92 -19.94
CA ARG A 222 27.29 4.84 -19.20
C ARG A 222 27.39 3.95 -17.97
N GLN A 223 28.01 2.77 -18.09
CA GLN A 223 28.26 1.88 -16.95
C GLN A 223 29.12 2.56 -15.87
N ILE A 224 30.17 3.28 -16.28
CA ILE A 224 31.00 4.09 -15.37
C ILE A 224 30.16 5.19 -14.72
N GLY A 225 29.29 5.85 -15.48
CA GLY A 225 28.38 6.89 -14.98
C GLY A 225 27.39 6.38 -13.94
N PHE A 226 26.71 5.25 -14.21
CA PHE A 226 25.83 4.60 -13.23
C PHE A 226 26.59 4.25 -11.96
N ARG A 227 27.75 3.59 -12.09
CA ARG A 227 28.58 3.21 -10.94
C ARG A 227 29.00 4.43 -10.13
N TYR A 228 29.41 5.51 -10.77
CA TYR A 228 29.77 6.74 -10.08
C TYR A 228 28.57 7.35 -9.35
N VAL A 229 27.41 7.48 -10.01
CA VAL A 229 26.22 8.10 -9.43
C VAL A 229 25.71 7.30 -8.23
N LEU A 230 25.49 5.99 -8.39
CA LEU A 230 24.90 5.16 -7.32
C LEU A 230 25.87 5.00 -6.13
N VAL A 231 27.16 4.76 -6.37
CA VAL A 231 28.12 4.60 -5.27
C VAL A 231 28.33 5.92 -4.50
N ASN A 232 28.30 7.08 -5.17
CA ASN A 232 28.41 8.36 -4.48
C ASN A 232 27.13 8.75 -3.75
N GLU A 233 25.94 8.34 -4.22
CA GLU A 233 24.71 8.50 -3.45
C GLU A 233 24.77 7.66 -2.17
N PHE A 234 25.05 6.36 -2.30
CA PHE A 234 25.23 5.45 -1.17
C PHE A 234 26.26 5.98 -0.16
N ARG A 235 27.45 6.37 -0.64
CA ARG A 235 28.53 6.91 0.21
C ARG A 235 28.09 8.14 1.01
N ALA A 236 27.26 9.01 0.44
CA ALA A 236 26.83 10.23 1.11
C ALA A 236 25.67 10.03 2.09
N ASP A 237 24.94 8.92 1.97
CA ASP A 237 23.86 8.57 2.89
C ASP A 237 24.36 7.69 4.07
N LEU A 238 25.59 7.16 4.01
CA LEU A 238 26.22 6.43 5.12
C LEU A 238 26.49 7.33 6.33
N ASP A 239 26.27 6.80 7.54
CA ASP A 239 26.75 7.44 8.78
C ASP A 239 28.27 7.64 8.72
N ALA A 240 28.77 8.78 9.21
CA ALA A 240 30.19 9.10 9.28
C ALA A 240 31.03 8.06 10.05
N LYS A 241 30.40 7.27 10.93
CA LYS A 241 31.01 6.19 11.72
C LYS A 241 30.71 4.80 11.17
N ALA A 242 30.06 4.68 10.01
CA ALA A 242 29.73 3.39 9.43
C ALA A 242 30.99 2.56 9.12
N GLU A 243 31.05 1.35 9.65
CA GLU A 243 32.12 0.40 9.35
C GLU A 243 31.68 -0.54 8.23
N LEU A 244 32.26 -0.36 7.05
CA LEU A 244 32.07 -1.24 5.90
C LEU A 244 32.97 -2.47 6.02
N ARG A 245 32.52 -3.64 5.53
CA ARG A 245 33.39 -4.80 5.34
C ARG A 245 34.65 -4.40 4.56
N PRO A 246 35.86 -4.80 4.99
CA PRO A 246 37.11 -4.29 4.42
C PRO A 246 37.24 -4.44 2.89
N GLN A 247 36.75 -5.56 2.35
CA GLN A 247 36.76 -5.84 0.91
C GLN A 247 35.88 -4.84 0.14
N VAL A 248 34.68 -4.59 0.66
CA VAL A 248 33.72 -3.65 0.09
C VAL A 248 34.19 -2.21 0.22
N GLY A 249 34.71 -1.83 1.40
CA GLY A 249 35.31 -0.52 1.62
C GLY A 249 36.46 -0.23 0.65
N THR A 250 37.25 -1.24 0.30
CA THR A 250 38.30 -1.12 -0.72
C THR A 250 37.72 -0.96 -2.13
N ALA A 251 36.69 -1.74 -2.49
CA ALA A 251 36.03 -1.64 -3.78
C ALA A 251 35.37 -0.27 -4.02
N ILE A 252 34.76 0.31 -2.98
CA ILE A 252 34.17 1.66 -3.03
C ILE A 252 35.25 2.73 -3.14
N LYS A 253 36.40 2.59 -2.48
CA LYS A 253 37.53 3.54 -2.61
C LYS A 253 38.09 3.63 -4.02
N ASN A 254 37.92 2.57 -4.83
CA ASN A 254 38.31 2.58 -6.23
C ASN A 254 37.32 3.35 -7.14
N VAL A 255 36.17 3.78 -6.61
CA VAL A 255 35.21 4.64 -7.32
C VAL A 255 35.46 6.09 -6.93
N ALA A 256 35.71 6.94 -7.92
CA ALA A 256 35.96 8.36 -7.72
C ALA A 256 34.87 9.04 -6.87
N GLU A 257 35.28 10.00 -6.04
CA GLU A 257 34.37 10.72 -5.14
C GLU A 257 33.94 12.07 -5.71
N ALA A 258 32.70 12.45 -5.42
CA ALA A 258 32.20 13.80 -5.69
C ALA A 258 33.02 14.83 -4.87
N LYS A 259 33.77 15.67 -5.57
CA LYS A 259 34.74 16.60 -4.95
C LYS A 259 34.13 17.80 -4.22
N THR A 260 32.86 18.14 -4.51
CA THR A 260 32.19 19.35 -3.99
C THR A 260 30.76 19.03 -3.56
N SER A 261 30.19 19.87 -2.69
CA SER A 261 28.79 19.73 -2.29
C SER A 261 27.83 19.87 -3.47
N ASP A 262 28.15 20.69 -4.46
CA ASP A 262 27.32 20.86 -5.66
C ASP A 262 27.35 19.62 -6.56
N HIS A 263 28.50 18.95 -6.70
CA HIS A 263 28.60 17.66 -7.39
C HIS A 263 27.76 16.61 -6.67
N GLN A 264 27.83 16.55 -5.34
CA GLN A 264 27.08 15.58 -4.55
C GLN A 264 25.56 15.78 -4.71
N LYS A 265 25.08 17.03 -4.64
CA LYS A 265 23.66 17.35 -4.87
C LYS A 265 23.22 16.97 -6.28
N ALA A 266 24.07 17.21 -7.28
CA ALA A 266 23.76 16.83 -8.66
C ALA A 266 23.69 15.31 -8.83
N VAL A 267 24.60 14.55 -8.21
CA VAL A 267 24.57 13.07 -8.19
C VAL A 267 23.27 12.55 -7.58
N GLN A 268 22.89 13.06 -6.40
CA GLN A 268 21.66 12.66 -5.71
C GLN A 268 20.42 12.98 -6.54
N GLU A 269 20.37 14.15 -7.19
CA GLU A 269 19.26 14.52 -8.06
C GLU A 269 19.19 13.64 -9.32
N VAL A 270 20.33 13.27 -9.92
CA VAL A 270 20.37 12.33 -11.05
C VAL A 270 19.85 10.96 -10.60
N ALA A 271 20.32 10.41 -9.48
CA ALA A 271 19.90 9.13 -8.95
C ALA A 271 18.38 9.11 -8.64
N LYS A 272 17.88 10.17 -8.00
CA LYS A 272 16.44 10.35 -7.76
C LYS A 272 15.63 10.34 -9.07
N ARG A 273 16.02 11.15 -10.06
CA ARG A 273 15.32 11.20 -11.36
C ARG A 273 15.41 9.87 -12.11
N LEU A 274 16.51 9.13 -11.98
CA LEU A 274 16.63 7.77 -12.55
C LEU A 274 15.62 6.81 -11.92
N ARG A 275 15.47 6.82 -10.59
CA ARG A 275 14.44 6.03 -9.90
C ARG A 275 13.02 6.37 -10.37
N GLU A 276 12.72 7.66 -10.56
CA GLU A 276 11.39 8.16 -10.91
C GLU A 276 11.03 7.94 -12.40
N ARG A 277 11.96 8.22 -13.32
CA ARG A 277 11.70 8.26 -14.78
C ARG A 277 12.16 7.00 -15.51
N TYR A 278 13.21 6.35 -15.03
CA TYR A 278 13.89 5.24 -15.68
C TYR A 278 14.06 4.05 -14.73
N SER A 279 13.03 3.73 -13.94
CA SER A 279 13.09 2.68 -12.91
C SER A 279 13.64 1.34 -13.42
N PRO A 280 13.26 0.81 -14.61
CA PRO A 280 13.82 -0.45 -15.09
C PRO A 280 15.34 -0.42 -15.28
N ALA A 281 15.85 0.65 -15.91
CA ALA A 281 17.28 0.83 -16.12
C ALA A 281 18.03 1.06 -14.81
N TYR A 282 17.44 1.80 -13.87
CA TYR A 282 17.98 1.97 -12.52
C TYR A 282 18.12 0.63 -11.80
N ILE A 283 17.08 -0.21 -11.83
CA ILE A 283 17.07 -1.52 -11.15
C ILE A 283 18.18 -2.42 -11.72
N GLU A 284 18.24 -2.57 -13.04
CA GLU A 284 19.27 -3.38 -13.69
C GLU A 284 20.68 -2.90 -13.34
N ALA A 285 20.91 -1.58 -13.38
CA ALA A 285 22.20 -1.01 -13.02
C ALA A 285 22.56 -1.22 -11.55
N ALA A 286 21.61 -0.97 -10.64
CA ALA A 286 21.80 -1.13 -9.20
C ALA A 286 22.11 -2.59 -8.84
N ASP A 287 21.32 -3.56 -9.33
CA ASP A 287 21.52 -4.99 -9.06
C ASP A 287 22.88 -5.47 -9.62
N LYS A 288 23.27 -4.99 -10.82
CA LYS A 288 24.58 -5.31 -11.40
C LYS A 288 25.75 -4.73 -10.58
N ILE A 289 25.66 -3.46 -10.17
CA ILE A 289 26.70 -2.81 -9.38
C ILE A 289 26.79 -3.43 -7.98
N GLU A 290 25.65 -3.78 -7.38
CA GLU A 290 25.57 -4.50 -6.10
C GLU A 290 26.36 -5.81 -6.16
N ALA A 291 26.11 -6.62 -7.19
CA ALA A 291 26.82 -7.87 -7.42
C ALA A 291 28.32 -7.67 -7.71
N GLU A 292 28.68 -6.69 -8.55
CA GLU A 292 30.09 -6.37 -8.87
C GLU A 292 30.90 -5.93 -7.66
N LEU A 293 30.28 -5.20 -6.72
CA LEU A 293 30.94 -4.67 -5.52
C LEU A 293 30.86 -5.65 -4.34
N GLY A 294 30.13 -6.76 -4.47
CA GLY A 294 29.94 -7.75 -3.41
C GLY A 294 29.12 -7.24 -2.24
N PHE A 295 28.17 -6.33 -2.50
CA PHE A 295 27.23 -5.84 -1.50
C PHE A 295 26.25 -6.95 -1.10
N SER A 296 25.87 -6.93 0.17
CA SER A 296 25.02 -7.91 0.85
C SER A 296 24.57 -7.33 2.19
N THR A 297 23.61 -7.96 2.86
CA THR A 297 23.05 -7.51 4.15
C THR A 297 24.09 -7.29 5.24
N ASP A 298 25.23 -7.97 5.16
CA ASP A 298 26.30 -7.87 6.15
C ASP A 298 27.40 -6.86 5.77
N THR A 299 27.20 -6.10 4.69
CA THR A 299 28.18 -5.13 4.17
C THR A 299 28.45 -4.01 5.16
N VAL A 300 27.39 -3.53 5.78
CA VAL A 300 27.36 -2.50 6.83
C VAL A 300 26.17 -2.81 7.71
N HIS A 301 26.31 -2.54 9.00
CA HIS A 301 25.20 -2.71 9.93
C HIS A 301 24.03 -1.78 9.54
N GLY A 302 22.81 -2.30 9.46
CA GLY A 302 21.65 -1.56 8.94
C GLY A 302 21.36 -0.24 9.67
N ALA A 303 21.64 -0.16 10.97
CA ALA A 303 21.50 1.08 11.75
C ALA A 303 22.51 2.19 11.37
N SER A 304 23.50 1.91 10.52
CA SER A 304 24.48 2.88 10.01
C SER A 304 24.19 3.35 8.58
N LEU A 305 23.11 2.85 7.97
CA LEU A 305 22.57 3.31 6.68
C LEU A 305 21.65 4.52 6.93
N GLY A 306 21.65 5.52 6.03
CA GLY A 306 20.90 6.78 6.19
C GLY A 306 19.39 6.67 5.98
N SER A 307 18.83 7.37 4.98
CA SER A 307 17.38 7.31 4.65
C SER A 307 17.08 6.94 3.19
N ILE A 308 18.13 6.83 2.36
CA ILE A 308 18.02 6.49 0.95
C ILE A 308 18.44 5.03 0.78
N ASP A 309 17.59 4.20 0.18
CA ASP A 309 18.01 2.84 -0.23
C ASP A 309 18.43 2.91 -1.70
N THR A 310 19.70 3.18 -1.94
CA THR A 310 20.26 3.21 -3.30
C THR A 310 20.27 1.80 -3.89
N PHE A 311 20.80 0.84 -3.14
CA PHE A 311 20.90 -0.56 -3.48
C PHE A 311 19.87 -1.40 -2.73
N ARG A 312 19.58 -2.59 -3.24
CA ARG A 312 18.53 -3.46 -2.74
C ARG A 312 18.89 -4.05 -1.39
N PHE A 313 20.17 -4.39 -1.17
CA PHE A 313 20.61 -4.96 0.11
C PHE A 313 20.33 -4.05 1.32
N GLU A 314 20.23 -2.73 1.12
CA GLU A 314 20.11 -1.74 2.19
C GLU A 314 18.82 -1.92 2.98
N GLU A 315 17.67 -2.07 2.32
CA GLU A 315 16.40 -2.28 3.04
C GLU A 315 16.42 -3.58 3.85
N ALA A 316 17.05 -4.62 3.31
CA ALA A 316 17.19 -5.90 3.99
C ALA A 316 18.12 -5.80 5.22
N ALA A 317 19.21 -5.05 5.13
CA ALA A 317 20.10 -4.78 6.26
C ALA A 317 19.40 -3.93 7.34
N VAL A 318 18.63 -2.91 6.95
CA VAL A 318 17.89 -2.05 7.89
C VAL A 318 16.83 -2.86 8.65
N VAL A 319 16.01 -3.66 7.97
CA VAL A 319 14.97 -4.45 8.66
C VAL A 319 15.57 -5.51 9.57
N ALA A 320 16.72 -6.11 9.21
CA ALA A 320 17.48 -6.99 10.10
C ALA A 320 17.93 -6.27 11.38
N ALA A 321 18.46 -5.05 11.26
CA ALA A 321 18.82 -4.23 12.43
C ALA A 321 17.59 -3.86 13.27
N CYS A 322 16.43 -3.60 12.65
CA CYS A 322 15.18 -3.39 13.38
C CYS A 322 14.77 -4.63 14.18
N PHE A 323 14.88 -5.83 13.61
CA PHE A 323 14.62 -7.08 14.34
C PHE A 323 15.58 -7.29 15.51
N GLU A 324 16.87 -6.96 15.36
CA GLU A 324 17.83 -7.02 16.47
C GLU A 324 17.47 -6.06 17.61
N LEU A 325 17.00 -4.85 17.27
CA LEU A 325 16.50 -3.89 18.24
C LEU A 325 15.24 -4.40 18.95
N VAL A 326 14.31 -5.03 18.23
CA VAL A 326 13.12 -5.70 18.81
C VAL A 326 13.54 -6.83 19.76
N ALA A 327 14.45 -7.70 19.33
CA ALA A 327 14.97 -8.80 20.15
C ALA A 327 15.69 -8.31 21.42
N SER A 328 16.23 -7.08 21.37
CA SER A 328 16.88 -6.38 22.49
C SER A 328 15.96 -5.42 23.24
N GLU A 329 14.65 -5.43 22.97
CA GLU A 329 13.62 -4.61 23.63
C GLU A 329 13.82 -3.09 23.46
N LYS A 330 14.50 -2.66 22.38
CA LYS A 330 14.77 -1.25 22.02
C LYS A 330 13.77 -0.72 20.99
N PHE A 331 12.48 -0.78 21.31
CA PHE A 331 11.40 -0.51 20.35
C PHE A 331 11.38 0.93 19.81
N GLU A 332 11.72 1.92 20.63
CA GLU A 332 11.77 3.33 20.18
C GLU A 332 12.87 3.57 19.13
N ALA A 333 14.03 2.94 19.29
CA ALA A 333 15.10 3.01 18.31
C ALA A 333 14.71 2.29 17.01
N ALA A 334 14.03 1.14 17.10
CA ALA A 334 13.51 0.44 15.93
C ALA A 334 12.48 1.29 15.19
N ARG A 335 11.53 1.92 15.90
CA ARG A 335 10.53 2.82 15.32
C ARG A 335 11.18 4.00 14.57
N ALA A 336 12.18 4.63 15.17
CA ALA A 336 12.90 5.73 14.55
C ALA A 336 13.64 5.30 13.27
N LEU A 337 14.30 4.15 13.30
CA LEU A 337 14.98 3.58 12.14
C LEU A 337 14.00 3.25 11.02
N MET A 338 12.84 2.66 11.34
CA MET A 338 11.79 2.34 10.37
C MET A 338 11.17 3.57 9.72
N ALA A 339 10.88 4.62 10.49
CA ALA A 339 10.26 5.85 9.98
C ALA A 339 11.09 6.53 8.88
N SER A 340 12.42 6.38 8.93
CA SER A 340 13.31 6.91 7.88
C SER A 340 13.14 6.21 6.52
N ARG A 341 12.48 5.04 6.46
CA ARG A 341 12.38 4.17 5.27
C ARG A 341 10.96 3.99 4.73
N GLU A 342 9.97 4.73 5.24
CA GLU A 342 8.56 4.62 4.80
C GLU A 342 8.38 4.92 3.29
N SER A 343 9.28 5.71 2.71
CA SER A 343 9.31 6.07 1.28
C SER A 343 10.32 5.25 0.44
N SER A 344 10.86 4.16 0.99
CA SER A 344 11.88 3.34 0.32
C SER A 344 11.44 2.91 -1.09
N PHE A 345 12.30 3.14 -2.07
CA PHE A 345 12.07 2.76 -3.47
C PHE A 345 11.93 1.23 -3.62
N TRP A 346 12.75 0.46 -2.89
CA TRP A 346 12.79 -1.00 -3.00
C TRP A 346 11.64 -1.66 -2.25
N VAL A 347 11.41 -1.26 -0.99
CA VAL A 347 10.30 -1.80 -0.19
C VAL A 347 8.97 -1.53 -0.89
N ASN A 348 8.82 -0.36 -1.53
CA ASN A 348 7.54 -0.02 -2.14
C ASN A 348 7.13 -0.86 -3.34
N ARG A 349 8.04 -1.63 -3.94
CA ARG A 349 7.80 -2.35 -5.21
C ARG A 349 7.53 -3.84 -5.04
N GLU A 350 7.98 -4.43 -3.94
CA GLU A 350 7.88 -5.88 -3.71
C GLU A 350 6.99 -6.18 -2.51
N VAL A 351 5.87 -6.84 -2.76
CA VAL A 351 4.88 -7.18 -1.72
C VAL A 351 5.50 -8.06 -0.63
N THR A 352 6.34 -9.02 -1.00
CA THR A 352 7.06 -9.89 -0.06
C THR A 352 7.91 -9.10 0.92
N ARG A 353 8.64 -8.09 0.43
CA ARG A 353 9.45 -7.19 1.27
C ARG A 353 8.57 -6.31 2.15
N LYS A 354 7.49 -5.73 1.61
CA LYS A 354 6.49 -5.00 2.41
C LYS A 354 5.94 -5.84 3.56
N SER A 355 5.68 -7.12 3.34
CA SER A 355 5.20 -8.02 4.39
C SER A 355 6.20 -8.15 5.54
N VAL A 356 7.48 -8.35 5.24
CA VAL A 356 8.54 -8.44 6.28
C VAL A 356 8.62 -7.14 7.10
N TRP A 357 8.59 -6.00 6.43
CA TRP A 357 8.58 -4.69 7.09
C TRP A 357 7.33 -4.46 7.94
N ALA A 358 6.16 -4.87 7.45
CA ALA A 358 4.90 -4.79 8.19
C ALA A 358 4.91 -5.69 9.44
N VAL A 359 5.46 -6.90 9.37
CA VAL A 359 5.67 -7.76 10.55
C VAL A 359 6.57 -7.08 11.58
N CYS A 360 7.71 -6.54 11.15
CA CYS A 360 8.61 -5.82 12.05
C CYS A 360 7.91 -4.63 12.72
N LYS A 361 7.08 -3.89 11.97
CA LYS A 361 6.29 -2.77 12.50
C LYS A 361 5.32 -3.24 13.57
N LEU A 362 4.57 -4.31 13.31
CA LEU A 362 3.62 -4.88 14.28
C LEU A 362 4.33 -5.36 15.56
N MET A 363 5.55 -5.89 15.46
CA MET A 363 6.35 -6.24 16.65
C MET A 363 6.77 -5.02 17.45
N VAL A 364 7.22 -3.96 16.78
CA VAL A 364 7.59 -2.69 17.43
C VAL A 364 6.38 -2.08 18.12
N ASP A 365 5.23 -2.01 17.45
CA ASP A 365 3.98 -1.49 17.99
C ASP A 365 3.54 -2.30 19.23
N LEU A 366 3.56 -3.64 19.15
CA LEU A 366 3.27 -4.52 20.28
C LEU A 366 4.22 -4.27 21.46
N GLY A 367 5.52 -4.08 21.21
CA GLY A 367 6.52 -3.84 22.24
C GLY A 367 6.33 -2.50 22.94
N LEU A 368 6.01 -1.45 22.19
CA LEU A 368 5.69 -0.12 22.73
C LEU A 368 4.43 -0.14 23.58
N VAL A 369 3.36 -0.79 23.09
CA VAL A 369 2.11 -0.95 23.85
C VAL A 369 2.35 -1.76 25.12
N ALA A 370 3.10 -2.87 25.05
CA ALA A 370 3.44 -3.68 26.22
C ALA A 370 4.21 -2.87 27.28
N ALA A 371 5.21 -2.09 26.87
CA ALA A 371 5.96 -1.22 27.79
C ALA A 371 5.06 -0.17 28.47
N ALA A 372 4.13 0.43 27.73
CA ALA A 372 3.16 1.37 28.28
C ALA A 372 2.23 0.71 29.30
N VAL A 373 1.67 -0.45 28.96
CA VAL A 373 0.81 -1.26 29.85
C VAL A 373 1.58 -1.64 31.12
N ASP A 374 2.77 -2.23 31.00
CA ASP A 374 3.59 -2.67 32.14
C ASP A 374 3.93 -1.54 33.11
N SER A 375 4.14 -0.32 32.59
CA SER A 375 4.41 0.88 33.41
C SER A 375 3.21 1.32 34.26
N THR A 376 2.00 0.86 33.91
CA THR A 376 0.73 1.24 34.58
C THR A 376 0.10 0.09 35.36
N ILE A 377 0.39 -1.18 35.07
CA ILE A 377 -0.11 -2.35 35.82
C ILE A 377 0.16 -2.19 37.32
N SER A 378 1.39 -1.82 37.70
CA SER A 378 1.76 -1.66 39.12
C SER A 378 1.02 -0.52 39.84
N LYS A 379 0.43 0.42 39.09
CA LYS A 379 -0.32 1.57 39.62
C LYS A 379 -1.80 1.25 39.84
N ALA A 380 -2.31 0.12 39.34
CA ALA A 380 -3.65 -0.35 39.63
C ALA A 380 -3.69 -0.86 41.09
N ASN A 381 -4.14 0.01 42.00
CA ASN A 381 -4.08 -0.05 43.47
C ASN A 381 -4.91 -1.17 44.16
N GLY A 382 -5.13 -2.30 43.49
CA GLY A 382 -5.85 -3.45 44.04
C GLY A 382 -7.38 -3.30 44.10
N ASN A 383 -7.96 -2.25 43.52
CA ASN A 383 -9.41 -2.13 43.32
C ASN A 383 -9.80 -2.69 41.93
N PRO A 384 -10.58 -3.78 41.83
CA PRO A 384 -10.87 -4.43 40.54
C PRO A 384 -11.57 -3.51 39.53
N SER A 385 -12.36 -2.51 39.95
CA SER A 385 -12.99 -1.55 39.03
C SER A 385 -11.94 -0.69 38.30
N VAL A 386 -10.82 -0.35 38.97
CA VAL A 386 -9.71 0.38 38.35
C VAL A 386 -8.98 -0.49 37.33
N TRP A 387 -8.86 -1.79 37.58
CA TRP A 387 -8.30 -2.73 36.60
C TRP A 387 -9.15 -2.79 35.34
N VAL A 388 -10.48 -2.86 35.49
CA VAL A 388 -11.41 -2.82 34.35
C VAL A 388 -11.31 -1.48 33.62
N GLU A 389 -11.36 -0.35 34.33
CA GLU A 389 -11.22 0.99 33.75
C GLU A 389 -9.92 1.14 32.94
N ARG A 390 -8.79 0.69 33.49
CA ARG A 390 -7.51 0.68 32.79
C ARG A 390 -7.49 -0.24 31.59
N TYR A 391 -8.14 -1.39 31.68
CA TYR A 391 -8.23 -2.32 30.57
C TYR A 391 -9.01 -1.70 29.40
N VAL A 392 -10.10 -0.97 29.66
CA VAL A 392 -11.05 -0.48 28.65
C VAL A 392 -10.84 0.97 28.21
N SER A 393 -9.88 1.70 28.79
CA SER A 393 -9.63 3.12 28.51
C SER A 393 -9.48 3.39 27.00
N GLU A 394 -10.23 4.34 26.46
CA GLU A 394 -10.16 4.68 25.02
C GLU A 394 -8.80 5.24 24.59
N LYS A 395 -8.03 5.83 25.52
CA LYS A 395 -6.77 6.51 25.20
C LYS A 395 -5.55 5.60 25.34
N ASP A 396 -5.50 4.85 26.43
CA ASP A 396 -4.35 4.06 26.89
C ASP A 396 -4.77 2.67 27.42
N GLY A 397 -5.89 2.17 26.92
CA GLY A 397 -6.50 0.90 27.35
C GLY A 397 -5.61 -0.31 27.11
N TRP A 398 -5.51 -1.18 28.11
CA TRP A 398 -4.69 -2.39 27.99
C TRP A 398 -5.24 -3.39 26.97
N TYR A 399 -6.52 -3.30 26.58
CA TYR A 399 -7.06 -4.09 25.47
C TYR A 399 -6.25 -3.91 24.16
N ALA A 400 -5.57 -2.77 23.99
CA ALA A 400 -4.73 -2.51 22.81
C ALA A 400 -3.55 -3.49 22.72
N LEU A 401 -3.09 -4.04 23.85
CA LEU A 401 -2.06 -5.07 23.88
C LEU A 401 -2.57 -6.37 23.22
N ASP A 402 -3.79 -6.78 23.57
CA ASP A 402 -4.44 -7.97 23.02
C ASP A 402 -4.77 -7.79 21.53
N GLN A 403 -5.13 -6.57 21.11
CA GLN A 403 -5.33 -6.20 19.71
C GLN A 403 -4.03 -6.28 18.90
N ALA A 404 -2.95 -5.66 19.41
CA ALA A 404 -1.64 -5.67 18.76
C ALA A 404 -1.10 -7.11 18.61
N GLN A 405 -1.29 -7.94 19.63
CA GLN A 405 -0.88 -9.34 19.58
C GLN A 405 -1.68 -10.15 18.56
N ARG A 406 -3.01 -10.01 18.53
CA ARG A 406 -3.84 -10.73 17.53
C ARG A 406 -3.44 -10.34 16.11
N ARG A 407 -3.29 -9.04 15.84
CA ARG A 407 -2.87 -8.51 14.53
C ARG A 407 -1.50 -9.01 14.11
N LEU A 408 -0.52 -9.00 15.03
CA LEU A 408 0.81 -9.56 14.77
C LEU A 408 0.73 -11.04 14.41
N GLU A 409 0.08 -11.87 15.23
CA GLU A 409 0.08 -13.32 15.01
C GLU A 409 -0.71 -13.73 13.75
N ALA A 410 -1.81 -13.04 13.45
CA ALA A 410 -2.56 -13.28 12.22
C ALA A 410 -1.72 -12.96 10.98
N PHE A 411 -1.03 -11.81 10.99
CA PHE A 411 -0.23 -11.37 9.86
C PHE A 411 1.11 -12.12 9.72
N LEU A 412 1.76 -12.46 10.84
CA LEU A 412 3.01 -13.23 10.87
C LEU A 412 2.86 -14.59 10.16
N SER A 413 1.68 -15.22 10.26
CA SER A 413 1.38 -16.50 9.61
C SER A 413 1.35 -16.47 8.07
N SER A 414 1.55 -15.30 7.47
CA SER A 414 1.51 -15.07 6.04
C SER A 414 2.87 -14.81 5.40
N VAL A 415 3.90 -14.67 6.23
CA VAL A 415 5.25 -14.34 5.81
C VAL A 415 6.13 -15.56 6.00
N ASP A 416 6.53 -16.17 4.89
CA ASP A 416 7.26 -17.45 4.91
C ASP A 416 8.76 -17.27 5.25
N GLU A 417 9.37 -16.16 4.82
CA GLU A 417 10.82 -15.92 4.96
C GLU A 417 11.15 -14.46 5.35
N GLY A 418 12.36 -14.24 5.87
CA GLY A 418 12.90 -12.90 6.14
C GLY A 418 12.51 -12.28 7.48
N VAL A 419 11.79 -13.01 8.34
CA VAL A 419 11.45 -12.60 9.72
C VAL A 419 12.44 -13.22 10.70
N ASP A 420 12.97 -12.44 11.64
CA ASP A 420 13.88 -12.95 12.67
C ASP A 420 13.12 -13.69 13.79
N GLU A 421 13.35 -14.99 13.91
CA GLU A 421 12.72 -15.85 14.91
C GLU A 421 13.04 -15.44 16.36
N ARG A 422 14.21 -14.82 16.61
CA ARG A 422 14.58 -14.34 17.94
C ARG A 422 13.70 -13.15 18.35
N ALA A 423 13.40 -12.27 17.41
CA ALA A 423 12.48 -11.16 17.61
C ALA A 423 11.04 -11.66 17.85
N VAL A 424 10.59 -12.65 17.07
CA VAL A 424 9.30 -13.33 17.27
C VAL A 424 9.19 -13.96 18.66
N ALA A 425 10.20 -14.74 19.07
CA ALA A 425 10.20 -15.38 20.39
C ALA A 425 10.18 -14.35 21.52
N ARG A 426 10.98 -13.27 21.38
CA ARG A 426 11.06 -12.19 22.36
C ARG A 426 9.71 -11.48 22.52
N ILE A 427 9.07 -11.09 21.42
CA ILE A 427 7.82 -10.31 21.50
C ILE A 427 6.67 -11.13 22.07
N ARG A 428 6.62 -12.44 21.76
CA ARG A 428 5.66 -13.38 22.37
C ARG A 428 5.85 -13.47 23.88
N ILE A 429 7.09 -13.59 24.37
CA ILE A 429 7.40 -13.60 25.82
C ILE A 429 6.95 -12.32 26.50
N ILE A 430 7.15 -11.15 25.86
CA ILE A 430 6.74 -9.85 26.41
C ILE A 430 5.23 -9.79 26.59
N TYR A 431 4.46 -10.16 25.57
CA TYR A 431 3.00 -10.25 25.66
C TYR A 431 2.55 -11.20 26.77
N GLU A 432 3.08 -12.43 26.79
CA GLU A 432 2.70 -13.43 27.79
C GLU A 432 2.98 -12.97 29.22
N ASN A 433 4.11 -12.29 29.45
CA ASN A 433 4.45 -11.74 30.76
C ASN A 433 3.49 -10.63 31.20
N ALA A 434 3.14 -9.71 30.30
CA ALA A 434 2.19 -8.65 30.59
C ALA A 434 0.80 -9.22 30.92
N VAL A 435 0.29 -10.18 30.13
CA VAL A 435 -1.00 -10.86 30.40
C VAL A 435 -0.98 -11.65 31.70
N ARG A 436 0.14 -12.32 32.01
CA ARG A 436 0.33 -13.01 33.29
C ARG A 436 0.24 -12.05 34.47
N ARG A 437 0.94 -10.91 34.42
CA ARG A 437 0.91 -9.88 35.47
C ARG A 437 -0.48 -9.28 35.62
N MET A 438 -1.19 -9.05 34.50
CA MET A 438 -2.58 -8.60 34.51
C MET A 438 -3.49 -9.61 35.20
N SER A 439 -3.39 -10.89 34.85
CA SER A 439 -4.20 -11.96 35.43
C SER A 439 -3.97 -12.10 36.93
N GLU A 440 -2.71 -12.17 37.37
CA GLU A 440 -2.36 -12.30 38.78
C GLU A 440 -2.78 -11.08 39.61
N GLY A 441 -2.59 -9.87 39.06
CA GLY A 441 -2.93 -8.62 39.72
C GLY A 441 -4.43 -8.40 39.84
N PHE A 442 -5.18 -8.64 38.76
CA PHE A 442 -6.63 -8.54 38.76
C PHE A 442 -7.27 -9.58 39.66
N LEU A 443 -6.79 -10.83 39.66
CA LEU A 443 -7.32 -11.85 40.56
C LEU A 443 -7.10 -11.48 42.03
N LYS A 444 -5.91 -10.98 42.40
CA LYS A 444 -5.65 -10.48 43.76
C LYS A 444 -6.62 -9.36 44.14
N ALA A 445 -6.91 -8.45 43.19
CA ALA A 445 -7.89 -7.39 43.39
C ALA A 445 -9.31 -7.93 43.58
N LEU A 446 -9.73 -8.92 42.78
CA LEU A 446 -11.01 -9.61 42.93
C LEU A 446 -11.14 -10.29 44.30
N GLN A 447 -10.13 -11.06 44.72
CA GLN A 447 -10.15 -11.71 46.04
C GLN A 447 -10.28 -10.70 47.19
N LYS A 448 -9.56 -9.58 47.10
CA LYS A 448 -9.61 -8.50 48.11
C LYS A 448 -10.97 -7.80 48.15
N ALA A 449 -11.65 -7.70 47.01
CA ALA A 449 -12.98 -7.12 46.88
C ALA A 449 -14.13 -8.13 47.07
N ASP A 450 -13.83 -9.32 47.64
CA ASP A 450 -14.76 -10.43 47.82
C ASP A 450 -15.54 -10.77 46.54
N TRP A 451 -14.82 -10.83 45.41
CA TRP A 451 -15.32 -11.20 44.08
C TRP A 451 -16.37 -10.25 43.49
N ALA A 452 -16.55 -9.06 44.06
CA ALA A 452 -17.41 -8.01 43.53
C ALA A 452 -16.59 -6.96 42.77
N VAL A 453 -17.13 -6.50 41.62
CA VAL A 453 -16.58 -5.39 40.85
C VAL A 453 -17.64 -4.29 40.74
N PRO A 454 -17.62 -3.30 41.66
CA PRO A 454 -18.63 -2.25 41.65
C PRO A 454 -18.50 -1.35 40.43
N ASN A 455 -19.59 -0.68 40.06
CA ASN A 455 -19.65 0.31 38.98
C ASN A 455 -19.29 -0.23 37.58
N VAL A 456 -19.33 -1.55 37.39
CA VAL A 456 -19.27 -2.15 36.06
C VAL A 456 -20.54 -2.97 35.83
N LEU A 457 -21.06 -2.95 34.59
CA LEU A 457 -22.30 -3.64 34.23
C LEU A 457 -22.13 -5.16 34.43
N PRO A 458 -22.93 -5.82 35.28
CA PRO A 458 -22.95 -7.27 35.34
C PRO A 458 -23.54 -7.84 34.05
N GLN A 459 -22.98 -8.94 33.53
CA GLN A 459 -23.50 -9.60 32.33
C GLN A 459 -25.00 -9.95 32.45
N THR A 460 -25.46 -10.34 33.64
CA THR A 460 -26.85 -10.66 33.95
C THR A 460 -27.83 -9.50 33.71
N ARG A 461 -27.33 -8.27 33.65
CA ARG A 461 -28.13 -7.05 33.43
C ARG A 461 -28.10 -6.56 31.99
N VAL A 462 -27.34 -7.19 31.09
CA VAL A 462 -27.22 -6.74 29.69
C VAL A 462 -28.58 -6.71 29.00
N TRP A 463 -29.40 -7.76 29.18
CA TRP A 463 -30.75 -7.78 28.62
C TRP A 463 -31.61 -6.64 29.17
N SER A 464 -31.76 -6.54 30.50
CA SER A 464 -32.69 -5.59 31.14
C SER A 464 -32.28 -4.13 30.95
N ASP A 465 -30.98 -3.83 31.03
CA ASP A 465 -30.47 -2.46 31.09
C ASP A 465 -30.00 -1.95 29.72
N VAL A 466 -29.82 -2.83 28.74
CA VAL A 466 -29.36 -2.47 27.40
C VAL A 466 -30.41 -2.84 26.38
N VAL A 467 -30.67 -4.14 26.20
CA VAL A 467 -31.47 -4.64 25.07
C VAL A 467 -32.93 -4.21 25.19
N ALA A 468 -33.54 -4.44 26.35
CA ALA A 468 -34.95 -4.11 26.61
C ALA A 468 -35.23 -2.60 26.61
N ALA A 469 -34.20 -1.76 26.75
CA ALA A 469 -34.30 -0.31 26.72
C ALA A 469 -34.15 0.28 25.30
N ARG A 470 -33.82 -0.53 24.29
CA ARG A 470 -33.64 -0.06 22.91
C ARG A 470 -34.98 0.11 22.19
N PRO A 471 -35.08 1.06 21.24
CA PRO A 471 -36.20 1.11 20.32
C PRO A 471 -36.33 -0.20 19.53
N LEU A 472 -37.57 -0.59 19.22
CA LEU A 472 -37.87 -1.79 18.45
C LEU A 472 -38.10 -1.44 16.96
N PRO A 473 -37.75 -2.35 16.02
CA PRO A 473 -37.14 -3.65 16.24
C PRO A 473 -35.64 -3.54 16.56
N VAL A 474 -35.15 -4.41 17.46
CA VAL A 474 -33.75 -4.48 17.89
C VAL A 474 -33.14 -5.83 17.56
N ALA A 475 -31.94 -5.80 16.98
CA ALA A 475 -31.09 -6.99 16.84
C ALA A 475 -30.21 -7.17 18.08
N TYR A 476 -30.17 -8.36 18.64
CA TYR A 476 -29.32 -8.72 19.78
C TYR A 476 -28.34 -9.82 19.37
N LEU A 477 -27.09 -9.43 19.14
CA LEU A 477 -26.01 -10.31 18.70
C LEU A 477 -25.27 -10.82 19.94
N MET A 478 -25.31 -12.14 20.16
CA MET A 478 -24.59 -12.86 21.21
C MET A 478 -23.42 -13.61 20.57
N VAL A 479 -22.21 -13.10 20.75
CA VAL A 479 -20.99 -13.60 20.09
C VAL A 479 -20.16 -14.42 21.05
N ASP A 480 -20.02 -15.72 20.77
CA ASP A 480 -19.24 -16.65 21.59
C ASP A 480 -17.76 -16.25 21.64
N ALA A 481 -17.20 -16.16 22.84
CA ALA A 481 -15.80 -15.86 23.12
C ALA A 481 -15.24 -14.52 22.57
N MET A 482 -16.08 -13.52 22.29
CA MET A 482 -15.62 -12.23 21.75
C MET A 482 -14.96 -11.34 22.84
N ARG A 483 -13.69 -11.00 22.61
CA ARG A 483 -12.91 -10.11 23.51
C ARG A 483 -13.30 -8.64 23.35
N PHE A 484 -13.11 -7.85 24.41
CA PHE A 484 -13.34 -6.40 24.38
C PHE A 484 -12.60 -5.68 23.24
N GLU A 485 -11.34 -6.06 22.98
CA GLU A 485 -10.52 -5.49 21.90
C GLU A 485 -11.12 -5.71 20.50
N MET A 486 -11.73 -6.87 20.25
CA MET A 486 -12.42 -7.17 19.00
C MET A 486 -13.68 -6.30 18.86
N GLY A 487 -14.34 -6.02 19.99
CA GLY A 487 -15.45 -5.08 20.04
C GLY A 487 -15.02 -3.66 19.69
N HIS A 488 -13.87 -3.23 20.19
CA HIS A 488 -13.30 -1.94 19.83
C HIS A 488 -12.89 -1.88 18.34
N GLU A 489 -12.31 -2.95 17.79
CA GLU A 489 -12.03 -3.03 16.35
C GLU A 489 -13.29 -2.97 15.50
N LEU A 490 -14.36 -3.67 15.90
CA LEU A 490 -15.64 -3.68 15.17
C LEU A 490 -16.16 -2.25 14.96
N ILE A 491 -16.08 -1.38 15.97
CA ILE A 491 -16.53 0.02 15.88
C ILE A 491 -15.86 0.74 14.71
N GLY A 492 -14.56 0.55 14.51
CA GLY A 492 -13.79 1.14 13.41
C GLY A 492 -14.26 0.68 12.02
N ARG A 493 -15.02 -0.41 11.94
CA ARG A 493 -15.58 -0.96 10.69
C ARG A 493 -17.05 -0.57 10.46
N LEU A 494 -17.72 0.09 11.41
CA LEU A 494 -19.15 0.42 11.34
C LEU A 494 -19.43 1.74 10.58
N ASN A 495 -19.12 1.80 9.29
CA ASN A 495 -19.28 3.02 8.48
C ASN A 495 -20.73 3.51 8.34
N ARG A 496 -21.72 2.61 8.51
CA ARG A 496 -23.16 2.92 8.44
C ARG A 496 -23.79 3.32 9.77
N ALA A 497 -23.03 3.34 10.86
CA ALA A 497 -23.56 3.73 12.15
C ALA A 497 -23.69 5.25 12.26
N SER A 498 -24.87 5.70 12.68
CA SER A 498 -25.13 7.09 13.08
C SER A 498 -24.73 7.35 14.54
N GLU A 499 -24.77 6.32 15.37
CA GLU A 499 -24.39 6.35 16.78
C GLU A 499 -23.81 5.00 17.16
N VAL A 500 -22.68 4.99 17.88
CA VAL A 500 -22.05 3.79 18.42
C VAL A 500 -21.58 4.09 19.83
N GLN A 501 -21.91 3.21 20.76
CA GLN A 501 -21.42 3.26 22.13
C GLN A 501 -20.92 1.88 22.55
N ILE A 502 -19.71 1.80 23.06
CA ILE A 502 -19.18 0.61 23.72
C ILE A 502 -19.08 0.83 25.22
N ARG A 503 -19.48 -0.16 26.00
CA ARG A 503 -19.22 -0.21 27.45
C ARG A 503 -18.83 -1.63 27.86
N PRO A 504 -17.99 -1.80 28.90
CA PRO A 504 -17.69 -3.14 29.40
C PRO A 504 -18.85 -3.72 30.21
N ALA A 505 -18.99 -5.04 30.12
CA ALA A 505 -19.69 -5.84 31.12
C ALA A 505 -18.76 -6.92 31.69
N LEU A 506 -19.10 -7.41 32.88
CA LEU A 506 -18.37 -8.46 33.59
C LEU A 506 -19.11 -9.78 33.41
N ALA A 507 -18.48 -10.72 32.71
CA ALA A 507 -18.99 -12.06 32.50
C ALA A 507 -19.19 -12.81 33.84
N ALA A 508 -20.24 -13.64 33.89
CA ALA A 508 -20.48 -14.54 35.00
C ALA A 508 -19.35 -15.58 35.09
N LEU A 509 -18.98 -15.94 36.32
CA LEU A 509 -17.98 -16.99 36.57
C LEU A 509 -18.65 -18.36 36.79
N PRO A 510 -18.09 -19.48 36.32
CA PRO A 510 -16.94 -19.57 35.42
C PRO A 510 -17.29 -18.96 34.05
N SER A 511 -16.31 -18.31 33.42
CA SER A 511 -16.51 -17.60 32.15
C SER A 511 -16.50 -18.57 30.95
N ILE A 512 -17.46 -19.50 30.96
CA ILE A 512 -17.65 -20.54 29.95
C ILE A 512 -19.02 -20.37 29.27
N THR A 513 -19.13 -20.83 28.02
CA THR A 513 -20.30 -20.63 27.16
C THR A 513 -21.64 -20.98 27.82
N PRO A 514 -21.82 -22.15 28.50
CA PRO A 514 -23.12 -22.48 29.07
C PRO A 514 -23.62 -21.48 30.13
N ILE A 515 -22.70 -20.86 30.87
CA ILE A 515 -22.97 -19.92 31.95
C ILE A 515 -23.14 -18.51 31.40
N GLY A 516 -22.18 -18.04 30.59
CA GLY A 516 -22.21 -16.69 30.02
C GLY A 516 -23.42 -16.48 29.09
N MET A 517 -23.73 -17.44 28.21
CA MET A 517 -24.89 -17.34 27.32
C MET A 517 -26.22 -17.34 28.10
N ALA A 518 -26.28 -18.00 29.25
CA ALA A 518 -27.46 -17.99 30.11
C ALA A 518 -27.60 -16.68 30.91
N ALA A 519 -26.49 -16.05 31.30
CA ALA A 519 -26.50 -14.75 31.96
C ALA A 519 -27.05 -13.64 31.04
N LEU A 520 -26.93 -13.80 29.73
CA LEU A 520 -27.43 -12.83 28.74
C LEU A 520 -28.93 -12.91 28.46
N LEU A 521 -29.66 -13.82 29.12
CA LEU A 521 -31.09 -14.06 28.89
C LEU A 521 -31.99 -13.12 29.72
N PRO A 522 -33.24 -12.88 29.29
CA PRO A 522 -34.26 -12.24 30.11
C PRO A 522 -34.39 -12.91 31.50
N GLY A 523 -34.68 -12.13 32.54
CA GLY A 523 -34.84 -12.67 33.91
C GLY A 523 -33.53 -12.93 34.67
N ALA A 524 -32.38 -13.03 33.97
CA ALA A 524 -31.10 -13.31 34.61
C ALA A 524 -30.70 -12.26 35.67
N SER A 525 -31.06 -10.99 35.50
CA SER A 525 -30.77 -9.94 36.49
C SER A 525 -31.47 -10.13 37.84
N ALA A 526 -32.51 -10.98 37.92
CA ALA A 526 -33.29 -11.19 39.12
C ALA A 526 -32.91 -12.47 39.89
N THR A 527 -32.67 -13.58 39.20
CA THR A 527 -32.63 -14.93 39.83
C THR A 527 -31.49 -15.83 39.35
N PHE A 528 -30.50 -15.30 38.62
CA PHE A 528 -29.40 -16.09 38.07
C PHE A 528 -28.56 -16.80 39.14
N SER A 529 -28.33 -18.11 38.95
CA SER A 529 -27.45 -18.93 39.78
C SER A 529 -26.75 -20.00 38.94
N VAL A 530 -25.59 -20.48 39.36
CA VAL A 530 -24.90 -21.62 38.75
C VAL A 530 -25.10 -22.86 39.60
N VAL A 531 -25.74 -23.89 39.06
CA VAL A 531 -26.20 -25.07 39.81
C VAL A 531 -25.78 -26.35 39.11
N ALA A 532 -25.77 -27.44 39.88
CA ALA A 532 -25.63 -28.80 39.35
C ALA A 532 -27.01 -29.48 39.38
N ALA A 533 -27.45 -30.03 38.24
CA ALA A 533 -28.65 -30.85 38.19
C ALA A 533 -28.42 -32.05 37.27
N LYS A 534 -28.72 -33.26 37.77
CA LYS A 534 -28.47 -34.54 37.08
C LYS A 534 -27.00 -34.65 36.61
N ASP A 535 -26.07 -34.35 37.51
CA ASP A 535 -24.62 -34.40 37.29
C ASP A 535 -24.12 -33.56 36.11
N ARG A 536 -24.87 -32.52 35.74
CA ARG A 536 -24.46 -31.53 34.75
C ARG A 536 -24.44 -30.14 35.37
N LEU A 537 -23.43 -29.37 35.00
CA LEU A 537 -23.38 -27.94 35.28
C LEU A 537 -24.36 -27.18 34.38
N GLY A 538 -24.98 -26.13 34.91
CA GLY A 538 -25.77 -25.20 34.12
C GLY A 538 -26.22 -24.01 34.94
N ALA A 539 -26.68 -22.96 34.26
CA ALA A 539 -27.31 -21.85 34.94
C ALA A 539 -28.76 -22.19 35.34
N SER A 540 -29.26 -21.51 36.37
CA SER A 540 -30.68 -21.46 36.71
C SER A 540 -31.15 -20.01 36.61
N VAL A 541 -32.23 -19.79 35.86
CA VAL A 541 -32.93 -18.50 35.76
C VAL A 541 -34.41 -18.76 35.95
N ASP A 542 -35.03 -18.02 36.86
CA ASP A 542 -36.43 -18.17 37.30
C ASP A 542 -36.77 -19.62 37.65
N GLY A 543 -35.84 -20.30 38.34
CA GLY A 543 -35.95 -21.70 38.73
C GLY A 543 -35.82 -22.71 37.58
N THR A 544 -35.64 -22.26 36.34
CA THR A 544 -35.45 -23.12 35.17
C THR A 544 -33.96 -23.44 34.99
N PHE A 545 -33.62 -24.73 34.86
CA PHE A 545 -32.25 -25.18 34.60
C PHE A 545 -31.91 -25.12 33.11
N LEU A 546 -30.81 -24.45 32.75
CA LEU A 546 -30.42 -24.09 31.38
C LEU A 546 -29.02 -24.64 31.00
N PRO A 547 -28.86 -25.96 30.85
CA PRO A 547 -27.55 -26.58 30.60
C PRO A 547 -27.08 -26.44 29.15
N ASP A 548 -27.99 -26.26 28.19
CA ASP A 548 -27.69 -26.36 26.76
C ASP A 548 -28.47 -25.33 25.93
N LEU A 549 -28.11 -25.22 24.65
CA LEU A 549 -28.73 -24.29 23.71
C LEU A 549 -30.24 -24.51 23.59
N SER A 550 -30.69 -25.78 23.54
CA SER A 550 -32.12 -26.08 23.39
C SER A 550 -32.94 -25.56 24.57
N ALA A 551 -32.44 -25.74 25.79
CA ALA A 551 -33.06 -25.19 26.99
C ALA A 551 -33.09 -23.66 26.95
N ARG A 552 -31.98 -23.01 26.58
CA ARG A 552 -31.90 -21.55 26.46
C ARG A 552 -32.84 -20.97 25.41
N GLN A 553 -32.97 -21.62 24.25
CA GLN A 553 -33.89 -21.20 23.19
C GLN A 553 -35.36 -21.29 23.62
N LYS A 554 -35.74 -22.41 24.27
CA LYS A 554 -37.11 -22.58 24.81
C LYS A 554 -37.42 -21.53 25.86
N PHE A 555 -36.48 -21.27 26.76
CA PHE A 555 -36.61 -20.26 27.80
C PHE A 555 -36.71 -18.85 27.21
N MET A 556 -35.85 -18.49 26.25
CA MET A 556 -35.91 -17.20 25.57
C MET A 556 -37.26 -17.01 24.88
N LYS A 557 -37.75 -18.02 24.15
CA LYS A 557 -39.03 -17.97 23.43
C LYS A 557 -40.25 -17.88 24.37
N SER A 558 -40.17 -18.43 25.58
CA SER A 558 -41.26 -18.30 26.57
C SER A 558 -41.34 -16.89 27.17
N HIS A 559 -40.21 -16.17 27.24
CA HIS A 559 -40.16 -14.79 27.77
C HIS A 559 -40.38 -13.74 26.68
N VAL A 560 -39.97 -14.04 25.44
CA VAL A 560 -40.10 -13.16 24.28
C VAL A 560 -40.77 -13.93 23.13
N PRO A 561 -42.12 -14.02 23.12
CA PRO A 561 -42.84 -14.87 22.16
C PRO A 561 -42.64 -14.50 20.69
N ASP A 562 -42.40 -13.23 20.38
CA ASP A 562 -42.21 -12.72 19.02
C ASP A 562 -40.76 -12.80 18.51
N LEU A 563 -39.83 -13.33 19.32
CA LEU A 563 -38.42 -13.48 18.99
C LEU A 563 -38.17 -14.36 17.76
N VAL A 564 -37.27 -13.90 16.90
CA VAL A 564 -36.61 -14.71 15.87
C VAL A 564 -35.17 -15.01 16.31
N ASP A 565 -34.78 -16.28 16.24
CA ASP A 565 -33.42 -16.77 16.53
C ASP A 565 -32.74 -17.14 15.20
N LEU A 566 -31.58 -16.54 14.95
CA LEU A 566 -30.73 -16.76 13.78
C LEU A 566 -29.28 -16.99 14.22
N THR A 567 -28.50 -17.52 13.31
CA THR A 567 -27.03 -17.54 13.41
C THR A 567 -26.40 -16.41 12.60
N LEU A 568 -25.16 -16.05 12.93
CA LEU A 568 -24.39 -15.08 12.16
C LEU A 568 -24.29 -15.50 10.69
N ASP A 569 -23.92 -16.77 10.45
CA ASP A 569 -23.85 -17.37 9.12
C ASP A 569 -25.17 -17.27 8.34
N GLU A 570 -26.31 -17.58 8.96
CA GLU A 570 -27.63 -17.43 8.31
C GLU A 570 -27.87 -16.01 7.81
N VAL A 571 -27.51 -14.98 8.59
CA VAL A 571 -27.74 -13.58 8.20
C VAL A 571 -26.82 -13.17 7.04
N ILE A 572 -25.55 -13.57 7.06
CA ILE A 572 -24.58 -13.22 6.01
C ILE A 572 -24.78 -14.04 4.73
N SER A 573 -25.38 -15.22 4.81
CA SER A 573 -25.57 -16.12 3.66
C SER A 573 -26.92 -15.92 2.96
N MET A 574 -27.96 -15.44 3.65
CA MET A 574 -29.29 -15.22 3.05
C MET A 574 -29.34 -14.00 2.10
N SER A 575 -30.10 -14.09 1.02
CA SER A 575 -30.43 -12.88 0.22
C SER A 575 -31.27 -11.87 1.05
N PRO A 576 -31.24 -10.57 0.73
CA PRO A 576 -32.01 -9.56 1.46
C PRO A 576 -33.51 -9.88 1.59
N LYS A 577 -34.12 -10.41 0.51
CA LYS A 577 -35.54 -10.82 0.51
C LYS A 577 -35.81 -12.02 1.43
N ALA A 578 -34.90 -13.00 1.45
CA ALA A 578 -35.04 -14.17 2.30
C ALA A 578 -34.88 -13.79 3.78
N LEU A 579 -33.89 -12.94 4.09
CA LEU A 579 -33.66 -12.40 5.42
C LEU A 579 -34.89 -11.61 5.92
N GLN A 580 -35.42 -10.70 5.10
CA GLN A 580 -36.62 -9.93 5.43
C GLN A 580 -37.83 -10.83 5.69
N LYS A 581 -38.03 -11.89 4.88
CA LYS A 581 -39.11 -12.87 5.10
C LYS A 581 -38.93 -13.66 6.40
N LYS A 582 -37.69 -14.03 6.73
CA LYS A 582 -37.36 -14.80 7.93
C LYS A 582 -37.54 -13.97 9.20
N ILE A 583 -37.18 -12.68 9.18
CA ILE A 583 -37.40 -11.73 10.28
C ILE A 583 -38.89 -11.40 10.43
N GLY A 584 -39.61 -11.20 9.32
CA GLY A 584 -41.04 -10.89 9.36
C GLY A 584 -41.34 -9.61 10.15
N SER A 585 -42.26 -9.69 11.10
CA SER A 585 -42.66 -8.57 11.97
C SER A 585 -42.12 -8.69 13.42
N SER A 586 -41.08 -9.48 13.62
CA SER A 586 -40.48 -9.69 14.94
C SER A 586 -39.79 -8.43 15.46
N ASN A 587 -40.03 -8.08 16.72
CA ASN A 587 -39.36 -6.93 17.34
C ASN A 587 -37.99 -7.27 17.91
N HIS A 588 -37.74 -8.54 18.23
CA HIS A 588 -36.49 -9.02 18.80
C HIS A 588 -35.86 -10.05 17.86
N ILE A 589 -34.68 -9.70 17.34
CA ILE A 589 -33.91 -10.56 16.44
C ILE A 589 -32.65 -10.98 17.18
N VAL A 590 -32.63 -12.21 17.72
CA VAL A 590 -31.43 -12.76 18.35
C VAL A 590 -30.56 -13.42 17.29
N ILE A 591 -29.29 -13.07 17.29
CA ILE A 591 -28.29 -13.59 16.36
C ILE A 591 -27.17 -14.18 17.20
N ARG A 592 -26.88 -15.47 17.00
CA ARG A 592 -25.83 -16.18 17.72
C ARG A 592 -24.63 -16.42 16.80
N SER A 593 -23.44 -16.24 17.34
CA SER A 593 -22.17 -16.58 16.70
C SER A 593 -21.45 -17.60 17.58
N THR A 594 -20.82 -18.60 16.97
CA THR A 594 -20.03 -19.66 17.65
C THR A 594 -18.61 -19.78 17.05
N GLU A 595 -18.29 -18.95 16.07
CA GLU A 595 -17.15 -19.13 15.17
C GLU A 595 -15.80 -18.95 15.89
N ILE A 596 -15.70 -18.04 16.86
CA ILE A 596 -14.45 -17.77 17.59
C ILE A 596 -14.08 -18.96 18.47
N ASP A 597 -14.99 -19.37 19.36
CA ASP A 597 -14.73 -20.47 20.31
C ASP A 597 -14.54 -21.80 19.56
N ALA A 598 -15.39 -22.08 18.58
CA ALA A 598 -15.27 -23.28 17.76
C ALA A 598 -13.92 -23.33 17.01
N ALA A 599 -13.42 -22.19 16.51
CA ALA A 599 -12.10 -22.12 15.89
C ALA A 599 -10.98 -22.34 16.90
N GLY A 600 -11.09 -21.76 18.09
CA GLY A 600 -10.11 -21.93 19.18
C GLY A 600 -10.01 -23.38 19.67
N GLU A 601 -11.14 -24.08 19.80
CA GLU A 601 -11.18 -25.44 20.35
C GLU A 601 -10.93 -26.54 19.31
N ASN A 602 -11.34 -26.35 18.05
CA ASN A 602 -11.41 -27.44 17.06
C ASN A 602 -10.50 -27.26 15.85
N ALA A 603 -9.83 -26.12 15.68
CA ALA A 603 -8.92 -25.95 14.56
C ALA A 603 -7.74 -26.93 14.64
N THR A 604 -7.32 -27.43 13.48
CA THR A 604 -6.15 -28.31 13.38
C THR A 604 -4.83 -27.61 13.72
N THR A 605 -4.79 -26.28 13.61
CA THR A 605 -3.62 -25.45 13.93
C THR A 605 -4.04 -24.09 14.50
N THR A 606 -3.19 -23.51 15.36
CA THR A 606 -3.40 -22.17 15.92
C THR A 606 -3.45 -21.08 14.84
N THR A 607 -2.66 -21.22 13.79
CA THR A 607 -2.67 -20.33 12.61
C THR A 607 -4.04 -20.28 11.94
N TYR A 608 -4.67 -21.44 11.72
CA TYR A 608 -5.99 -21.50 11.08
C TYR A 608 -7.06 -20.84 11.96
N ALA A 609 -7.03 -21.10 13.27
CA ALA A 609 -7.95 -20.47 14.21
C ALA A 609 -7.88 -18.93 14.18
N ARG A 610 -6.67 -18.36 14.19
CA ARG A 610 -6.46 -16.90 14.16
C ARG A 610 -7.11 -16.22 12.95
N ARG A 611 -7.03 -16.87 11.78
CA ARG A 611 -7.64 -16.35 10.56
C ARG A 611 -9.16 -16.36 10.61
N ILE A 612 -9.75 -17.40 11.18
CA ILE A 612 -11.21 -17.44 11.39
C ILE A 612 -11.61 -16.29 12.32
N MET A 613 -10.93 -16.13 13.45
CA MET A 613 -11.25 -15.09 14.44
C MET A 613 -11.18 -13.66 13.86
N ASP A 614 -10.18 -13.38 13.02
CA ASP A 614 -10.06 -12.08 12.33
C ASP A 614 -11.21 -11.80 11.36
N ASN A 615 -11.71 -12.84 10.70
CA ASN A 615 -12.86 -12.73 9.79
C ASN A 615 -14.18 -12.50 10.53
N VAL A 616 -14.33 -12.99 11.76
CA VAL A 616 -15.58 -12.80 12.54
C VAL A 616 -15.89 -11.31 12.75
N VAL A 617 -14.88 -10.47 13.02
CA VAL A 617 -15.08 -9.01 13.17
C VAL A 617 -15.65 -8.40 11.88
N GLU A 618 -15.20 -8.89 10.72
CA GLU A 618 -15.70 -8.46 9.41
C GLU A 618 -17.13 -8.96 9.15
N ASP A 619 -17.41 -10.21 9.52
CA ASP A 619 -18.73 -10.81 9.35
C ASP A 619 -19.78 -10.15 10.26
N LEU A 620 -19.40 -9.72 11.46
CA LEU A 620 -20.25 -8.91 12.34
C LEU A 620 -20.58 -7.55 11.70
N ALA A 621 -19.60 -6.85 11.13
CA ALA A 621 -19.85 -5.59 10.43
C ALA A 621 -20.80 -5.79 9.23
N ARG A 622 -20.59 -6.86 8.45
CA ARG A 622 -21.47 -7.24 7.32
C ARG A 622 -22.88 -7.62 7.78
N CYS A 623 -23.00 -8.34 8.89
CA CYS A 623 -24.27 -8.69 9.52
C CYS A 623 -25.10 -7.43 9.82
N LEU A 624 -24.48 -6.45 10.48
CA LEU A 624 -25.11 -5.16 10.78
C LEU A 624 -25.52 -4.40 9.50
N GLY A 625 -24.66 -4.37 8.48
CA GLY A 625 -25.00 -3.77 7.18
C GLY A 625 -26.21 -4.42 6.51
N ARG A 626 -26.33 -5.76 6.59
CA ARG A 626 -27.47 -6.52 6.04
C ARG A 626 -28.75 -6.29 6.82
N LEU A 627 -28.68 -6.21 8.15
CA LEU A 627 -29.80 -5.85 9.02
C LEU A 627 -30.33 -4.46 8.69
N ALA A 628 -29.44 -3.47 8.55
CA ALA A 628 -29.82 -2.12 8.14
C ALA A 628 -30.53 -2.10 6.78
N ALA A 629 -30.05 -2.90 5.82
CA ALA A 629 -30.63 -2.98 4.47
C ALA A 629 -32.06 -3.55 4.44
N VAL A 630 -32.46 -4.32 5.46
CA VAL A 630 -33.83 -4.85 5.61
C VAL A 630 -34.66 -4.08 6.63
N GLY A 631 -34.18 -2.91 7.08
CA GLY A 631 -34.92 -1.96 7.92
C GLY A 631 -34.70 -2.11 9.43
N ILE A 632 -33.71 -2.90 9.87
CA ILE A 632 -33.37 -3.05 11.29
C ILE A 632 -32.28 -2.03 11.65
N GLY A 633 -32.69 -0.95 12.32
CA GLY A 633 -31.83 0.19 12.65
C GLY A 633 -31.16 0.11 14.02
N GLU A 634 -31.67 -0.67 14.96
CA GLU A 634 -31.13 -0.77 16.33
C GLU A 634 -30.46 -2.13 16.53
N ALA A 635 -29.24 -2.13 17.08
CA ALA A 635 -28.52 -3.35 17.41
C ALA A 635 -27.76 -3.24 18.73
N VAL A 636 -27.69 -4.37 19.45
CA VAL A 636 -26.82 -4.57 20.62
C VAL A 636 -25.96 -5.79 20.35
N ILE A 637 -24.65 -5.65 20.45
CA ILE A 637 -23.66 -6.73 20.29
C ILE A 637 -22.99 -6.96 21.63
N THR A 638 -22.88 -8.22 22.04
CA THR A 638 -22.19 -8.60 23.27
C THR A 638 -21.61 -10.01 23.19
N ALA A 639 -20.92 -10.43 24.25
CA ALA A 639 -20.28 -11.72 24.35
C ALA A 639 -20.68 -12.44 25.64
N ASP A 640 -20.54 -13.76 25.64
CA ASP A 640 -20.69 -14.60 26.83
C ASP A 640 -19.43 -14.64 27.70
N HIS A 641 -18.26 -14.67 27.07
CA HIS A 641 -16.94 -14.52 27.68
C HIS A 641 -15.94 -14.03 26.62
N GLY A 642 -14.71 -13.76 27.04
CA GLY A 642 -13.57 -13.70 26.14
C GLY A 642 -12.66 -14.91 26.32
N HIS A 643 -11.40 -14.79 25.92
CA HIS A 643 -10.45 -15.91 25.91
C HIS A 643 -8.99 -15.44 26.01
N LEU A 644 -8.12 -16.37 26.39
CA LEU A 644 -6.68 -16.28 26.23
C LEU A 644 -6.27 -17.10 25.00
N PHE A 645 -5.42 -16.53 24.13
CA PHE A 645 -4.93 -17.25 22.95
C PHE A 645 -3.47 -16.98 22.64
N PHE A 646 -2.63 -17.96 22.91
CA PHE A 646 -1.17 -17.85 22.77
C PHE A 646 -0.65 -18.50 21.48
N ALA A 647 0.60 -18.21 21.15
CA ALA A 647 1.21 -18.70 19.91
C ALA A 647 1.50 -20.21 19.94
N ALA A 648 1.76 -20.74 21.14
CA ALA A 648 2.07 -22.14 21.38
C ALA A 648 1.34 -22.66 22.61
N ASP A 649 1.24 -23.99 22.67
CA ASP A 649 0.71 -24.73 23.79
C ASP A 649 1.38 -24.34 25.11
N ARG A 650 0.60 -24.28 26.18
CA ARG A 650 1.11 -24.08 27.54
C ARG A 650 2.09 -25.20 27.87
N ASP A 651 3.31 -24.80 28.26
CA ASP A 651 4.36 -25.70 28.70
C ASP A 651 3.88 -26.60 29.86
N PRO A 652 4.35 -27.86 29.98
CA PRO A 652 4.01 -28.74 31.10
C PRO A 652 4.20 -28.10 32.49
N SER A 653 5.17 -27.20 32.67
CA SER A 653 5.38 -26.45 33.92
C SER A 653 4.26 -25.46 34.27
N MET A 654 3.45 -25.07 33.29
CA MET A 654 2.27 -24.23 33.46
C MET A 654 0.97 -25.03 33.62
N ARG A 655 1.05 -26.36 33.76
CA ARG A 655 -0.10 -27.26 33.89
C ARG A 655 -0.26 -27.72 35.34
N LEU A 656 -1.25 -27.16 36.03
CA LEU A 656 -1.58 -27.43 37.42
C LEU A 656 -2.29 -28.77 37.55
N GLU A 657 -2.07 -29.45 38.68
CA GLU A 657 -2.91 -30.59 39.06
C GLU A 657 -4.38 -30.18 39.19
N THR A 658 -5.30 -31.11 38.98
CA THR A 658 -6.72 -30.84 39.16
C THR A 658 -7.08 -30.87 40.66
N PRO A 659 -8.09 -30.11 41.12
CA PRO A 659 -8.50 -30.11 42.52
C PRO A 659 -8.91 -31.48 43.11
N GLY A 660 -9.31 -32.44 42.29
CA GLY A 660 -9.87 -33.73 42.74
C GLY A 660 -11.26 -33.58 43.35
N GLY A 661 -11.63 -34.46 44.30
CA GLY A 661 -12.92 -34.41 44.99
C GLY A 661 -14.08 -34.98 44.15
N ASP A 662 -15.25 -34.34 44.23
CA ASP A 662 -16.46 -34.62 43.44
C ASP A 662 -16.60 -33.55 42.33
N PRO A 663 -15.92 -33.70 41.19
CA PRO A 663 -16.01 -32.76 40.07
C PRO A 663 -17.38 -32.85 39.39
N ILE A 664 -18.07 -31.71 39.28
CA ILE A 664 -19.25 -31.57 38.41
C ILE A 664 -18.83 -31.18 36.99
N ASP A 665 -17.83 -30.32 36.86
CA ASP A 665 -17.29 -29.93 35.56
C ASP A 665 -15.82 -29.50 35.69
N LEU A 666 -15.01 -29.77 34.67
CA LEU A 666 -13.58 -29.49 34.64
C LEU A 666 -13.12 -29.06 33.25
N HIS A 667 -12.64 -27.83 33.17
CA HIS A 667 -12.06 -27.19 32.00
C HIS A 667 -10.60 -26.78 32.26
N ARG A 668 -9.93 -26.29 31.22
CA ARG A 668 -8.54 -25.81 31.31
C ARG A 668 -8.37 -24.67 32.33
N ARG A 669 -9.38 -23.81 32.48
CA ARG A 669 -9.30 -22.60 33.32
C ARG A 669 -10.23 -22.60 34.52
N CYS A 670 -11.08 -23.61 34.68
CA CYS A 670 -11.94 -23.72 35.84
C CYS A 670 -12.23 -25.17 36.21
N TRP A 671 -12.44 -25.39 37.50
CA TRP A 671 -12.99 -26.61 38.05
C TRP A 671 -14.20 -26.24 38.91
N ILE A 672 -15.27 -27.01 38.82
CA ILE A 672 -16.50 -26.82 39.58
C ILE A 672 -16.84 -28.14 40.25
N GLY A 673 -17.07 -28.13 41.56
CA GLY A 673 -17.38 -29.37 42.27
C GLY A 673 -17.46 -29.21 43.78
N ARG A 674 -17.34 -30.33 44.49
CA ARG A 674 -17.37 -30.39 45.96
C ARG A 674 -16.12 -31.06 46.51
N GLY A 675 -15.58 -30.51 47.60
CA GLY A 675 -14.40 -31.07 48.27
C GLY A 675 -13.12 -31.02 47.41
N GLY A 676 -12.16 -31.90 47.70
CA GLY A 676 -10.85 -31.89 47.06
C GLY A 676 -9.86 -30.89 47.68
N SER A 677 -8.76 -30.62 46.96
CA SER A 677 -7.70 -29.70 47.37
C SER A 677 -7.70 -28.40 46.55
N THR A 678 -6.92 -27.40 46.97
CA THR A 678 -6.64 -26.21 46.13
C THR A 678 -5.19 -26.30 45.66
N PRO A 679 -4.94 -26.73 44.40
CA PRO A 679 -3.59 -26.86 43.85
C PRO A 679 -2.79 -25.56 43.97
N ALA A 680 -1.48 -25.67 44.18
CA ALA A 680 -0.60 -24.49 44.17
C ALA A 680 -0.70 -23.77 42.82
N GLY A 681 -0.77 -22.43 42.85
CA GLY A 681 -1.01 -21.62 41.66
C GLY A 681 -2.48 -21.57 41.21
N SER A 682 -3.42 -22.04 42.03
CA SER A 682 -4.86 -21.85 41.84
C SER A 682 -5.53 -21.19 43.05
N VAL A 683 -6.73 -20.67 42.86
CA VAL A 683 -7.60 -20.13 43.89
C VAL A 683 -8.89 -20.92 43.92
N ARG A 684 -9.53 -21.00 45.10
CA ARG A 684 -10.87 -21.57 45.28
C ARG A 684 -11.82 -20.55 45.91
N VAL A 685 -13.07 -20.54 45.47
CA VAL A 685 -14.15 -19.69 45.96
C VAL A 685 -15.46 -20.47 45.99
N GLY A 686 -16.23 -20.35 47.07
CA GLY A 686 -17.56 -20.96 47.16
C GLY A 686 -18.60 -20.15 46.37
N GLY A 687 -19.57 -20.83 45.75
CA GLY A 687 -20.55 -20.21 44.86
C GLY A 687 -21.34 -19.05 45.47
N ALA A 688 -21.62 -19.09 46.78
CA ALA A 688 -22.27 -17.99 47.49
C ALA A 688 -21.51 -16.66 47.39
N LYS A 689 -20.17 -16.69 47.37
CA LYS A 689 -19.34 -15.49 47.19
C LYS A 689 -19.37 -14.94 45.75
N LEU A 690 -19.70 -15.78 44.78
CA LEU A 690 -19.94 -15.38 43.40
C LEU A 690 -21.40 -14.92 43.17
N GLY A 691 -22.22 -14.88 44.23
CA GLY A 691 -23.63 -14.50 44.16
C GLY A 691 -24.57 -15.63 43.77
N TYR A 692 -24.11 -16.89 43.80
CA TYR A 692 -24.92 -18.05 43.40
C TYR A 692 -25.55 -18.75 44.60
N ALA A 693 -26.83 -19.09 44.47
CA ALA A 693 -27.53 -19.96 45.41
C ALA A 693 -27.18 -21.43 45.10
N THR A 694 -26.01 -21.87 45.55
CA THR A 694 -25.44 -23.19 45.24
C THR A 694 -24.46 -23.64 46.32
N ASP A 695 -24.25 -24.96 46.44
CA ASP A 695 -23.30 -25.58 47.35
C ASP A 695 -21.93 -25.88 46.69
N LEU A 696 -21.77 -25.49 45.42
CA LEU A 696 -20.57 -25.75 44.62
C LEU A 696 -19.42 -24.81 44.98
N ASP A 697 -18.21 -25.36 44.91
CA ASP A 697 -16.96 -24.60 44.87
C ASP A 697 -16.48 -24.42 43.43
N PHE A 698 -15.79 -23.32 43.20
CA PHE A 698 -15.17 -22.97 41.94
C PHE A 698 -13.68 -22.77 42.17
N ALA A 699 -12.84 -23.42 41.37
CA ALA A 699 -11.40 -23.23 41.41
C ALA A 699 -10.87 -22.75 40.06
N PHE A 700 -9.94 -21.80 40.08
CA PHE A 700 -9.38 -21.14 38.90
C PHE A 700 -7.86 -21.07 39.01
N PRO A 701 -7.09 -21.29 37.92
CA PRO A 701 -5.67 -20.97 37.90
C PRO A 701 -5.45 -19.48 38.19
N ALA A 702 -4.42 -19.16 38.99
CA ALA A 702 -4.18 -17.82 39.48
C ALA A 702 -3.45 -16.89 38.49
N SER A 703 -2.98 -17.44 37.37
CA SER A 703 -2.23 -16.76 36.32
C SER A 703 -2.75 -17.19 34.94
N THR A 704 -1.91 -17.18 33.90
CA THR A 704 -2.20 -17.76 32.57
C THR A 704 -2.01 -19.29 32.51
N SER A 705 -1.79 -19.94 33.66
CA SER A 705 -1.66 -21.41 33.77
C SER A 705 -2.98 -22.14 33.52
N VAL A 706 -2.93 -23.44 33.29
CA VAL A 706 -4.12 -24.28 33.03
C VAL A 706 -4.14 -25.52 33.93
N PHE A 707 -5.31 -26.08 34.19
CA PHE A 707 -5.43 -27.40 34.80
C PHE A 707 -5.10 -28.51 33.79
N LYS A 708 -4.63 -29.65 34.31
CA LYS A 708 -4.48 -30.91 33.56
C LYS A 708 -5.86 -31.54 33.25
N SER A 709 -6.62 -30.90 32.36
CA SER A 709 -7.93 -31.35 31.85
C SER A 709 -7.87 -31.74 30.35
N GLY A 710 -9.01 -32.01 29.74
CA GLY A 710 -9.16 -31.98 28.27
C GLY A 710 -9.24 -30.53 27.74
N GLY A 711 -9.19 -30.35 26.41
CA GLY A 711 -9.26 -29.06 25.72
C GLY A 711 -7.93 -28.59 25.11
N ASP A 712 -7.98 -27.57 24.25
CA ASP A 712 -6.81 -27.00 23.57
C ASP A 712 -5.78 -26.44 24.58
N LEU A 713 -4.50 -26.43 24.19
CA LEU A 713 -3.39 -26.02 25.03
C LEU A 713 -2.86 -24.60 24.72
N ALA A 714 -3.30 -23.96 23.65
CA ALA A 714 -2.96 -22.59 23.29
C ALA A 714 -4.14 -21.62 23.46
N TYR A 715 -5.37 -22.11 23.30
CA TYR A 715 -6.64 -21.38 23.42
C TYR A 715 -7.41 -21.80 24.66
N HIS A 716 -7.79 -20.82 25.51
CA HIS A 716 -8.41 -21.09 26.80
C HIS A 716 -9.45 -20.05 27.23
N HIS A 717 -10.50 -20.52 27.88
CA HIS A 717 -11.46 -19.70 28.62
C HIS A 717 -11.97 -20.45 29.85
N GLY A 718 -12.81 -19.78 30.64
CA GLY A 718 -13.38 -20.25 31.91
C GLY A 718 -12.77 -19.60 33.16
N GLY A 719 -11.68 -18.86 33.02
CA GLY A 719 -10.92 -18.27 34.11
C GLY A 719 -11.38 -16.88 34.56
N THR A 720 -10.46 -16.14 35.16
CA THR A 720 -10.71 -14.85 35.81
C THR A 720 -9.89 -13.70 35.23
N SER A 721 -9.18 -13.93 34.11
CA SER A 721 -8.39 -12.85 33.50
C SER A 721 -9.31 -11.73 32.96
N LEU A 722 -8.76 -10.52 32.80
CA LEU A 722 -9.49 -9.42 32.19
C LEU A 722 -9.95 -9.77 30.77
N GLN A 723 -9.12 -10.50 30.01
CA GLN A 723 -9.43 -10.98 28.67
C GLN A 723 -10.61 -11.95 28.63
N GLU A 724 -10.79 -12.77 29.67
CA GLU A 724 -11.89 -13.72 29.80
C GLU A 724 -13.17 -13.07 30.34
N MET A 725 -13.04 -12.15 31.31
CA MET A 725 -14.19 -11.61 32.05
C MET A 725 -14.74 -10.28 31.53
N VAL A 726 -13.90 -9.42 30.92
CA VAL A 726 -14.34 -8.11 30.43
C VAL A 726 -14.80 -8.25 28.99
N ILE A 727 -16.12 -8.26 28.81
CA ILE A 727 -16.79 -8.44 27.53
C ILE A 727 -17.29 -7.09 26.98
N PRO A 728 -17.35 -6.90 25.65
CA PRO A 728 -17.92 -5.70 25.07
C PRO A 728 -19.45 -5.75 25.14
N VAL A 729 -20.07 -4.59 25.35
CA VAL A 729 -21.49 -4.35 25.07
C VAL A 729 -21.57 -3.13 24.18
N ILE A 730 -21.82 -3.36 22.89
CA ILE A 730 -21.84 -2.35 21.85
C ILE A 730 -23.29 -2.08 21.49
N SER A 731 -23.73 -0.84 21.64
CA SER A 731 -25.00 -0.38 21.12
C SER A 731 -24.80 0.41 19.85
N VAL A 732 -25.57 0.10 18.82
CA VAL A 732 -25.41 0.69 17.48
C VAL A 732 -26.75 1.15 16.96
N LYS A 733 -26.77 2.38 16.43
CA LYS A 733 -27.87 2.89 15.63
C LYS A 733 -27.43 3.03 14.18
N LEU A 734 -27.94 2.15 13.32
CA LEU A 734 -27.61 2.06 11.90
C LEU A 734 -28.51 2.99 11.07
N LYS A 735 -27.93 3.60 10.03
CA LYS A 735 -28.71 4.30 9.00
C LYS A 735 -29.44 3.30 8.13
N ALA A 736 -30.72 3.11 8.40
CA ALA A 736 -31.63 2.26 7.64
C ALA A 736 -32.01 2.95 6.32
N ASP A 737 -31.10 2.96 5.36
CA ASP A 737 -31.38 3.37 3.99
C ASP A 737 -31.58 2.12 3.12
N GLY A 738 -32.71 2.08 2.40
CA GLY A 738 -33.03 1.02 1.46
C GLY A 738 -31.95 0.87 0.38
N SER A 739 -31.73 -0.38 -0.06
CA SER A 739 -30.68 -0.85 -0.98
C SER A 739 -29.93 0.25 -1.76
N THR A 740 -28.66 0.46 -1.40
CA THR A 740 -27.71 1.23 -2.22
C THR A 740 -27.58 0.56 -3.59
N LYS A 741 -27.78 1.34 -4.67
CA LYS A 741 -27.66 0.85 -6.04
C LYS A 741 -26.20 0.50 -6.33
N ALA A 742 -25.97 -0.62 -7.03
CA ALA A 742 -24.66 -0.95 -7.57
C ALA A 742 -24.21 0.12 -8.57
N GLU A 743 -23.07 0.73 -8.35
CA GLU A 743 -22.42 1.65 -9.28
C GLU A 743 -21.49 0.85 -10.18
N LYS A 744 -22.04 0.33 -11.29
CA LYS A 744 -21.25 -0.43 -12.27
C LYS A 744 -20.16 0.46 -12.87
N ASP A 745 -18.99 -0.12 -13.09
CA ASP A 745 -17.81 0.51 -13.71
C ASP A 745 -17.17 1.66 -12.91
N ALA A 746 -17.44 1.74 -11.60
CA ALA A 746 -16.79 2.69 -10.69
C ALA A 746 -15.29 2.39 -10.48
N VAL A 747 -14.89 1.13 -10.61
CA VAL A 747 -13.50 0.67 -10.51
C VAL A 747 -13.19 -0.35 -11.60
N THR A 748 -11.95 -0.40 -12.04
CA THR A 748 -11.42 -1.46 -12.91
C THR A 748 -10.38 -2.27 -12.15
N VAL A 749 -10.45 -3.59 -12.32
CA VAL A 749 -9.52 -4.54 -11.69
C VAL A 749 -8.90 -5.41 -12.77
N SER A 750 -7.58 -5.56 -12.74
CA SER A 750 -6.81 -6.41 -13.66
C SER A 750 -5.79 -7.28 -12.91
N HIS A 751 -5.48 -8.45 -13.45
CA HIS A 751 -4.47 -9.37 -12.94
C HIS A 751 -3.82 -10.13 -14.10
N GLU A 752 -2.57 -10.57 -13.93
CA GLU A 752 -1.77 -11.25 -14.97
C GLU A 752 -1.70 -12.77 -14.80
N PHE A 753 -2.47 -13.34 -13.88
CA PHE A 753 -2.50 -14.78 -13.61
C PHE A 753 -3.82 -15.43 -14.07
N ASP A 754 -3.72 -16.65 -14.59
CA ASP A 754 -4.87 -17.50 -14.92
C ASP A 754 -5.34 -18.35 -13.72
N ALA A 755 -4.50 -18.52 -12.71
CA ALA A 755 -4.80 -19.23 -11.47
C ALA A 755 -3.98 -18.66 -10.30
N VAL A 756 -4.53 -18.71 -9.08
CA VAL A 756 -3.80 -18.37 -7.85
C VAL A 756 -2.94 -19.56 -7.45
N THR A 757 -1.62 -19.45 -7.59
CA THR A 757 -0.65 -20.52 -7.27
C THR A 757 0.08 -20.29 -5.95
N ASN A 758 0.09 -19.05 -5.46
CA ASN A 758 0.74 -18.64 -4.22
C ASN A 758 -0.29 -18.14 -3.21
N ARG A 759 0.06 -18.22 -1.92
CA ARG A 759 -0.78 -17.73 -0.83
C ARG A 759 -1.00 -16.21 -0.89
N ILE A 760 0.03 -15.49 -1.32
CA ILE A 760 -0.04 -14.07 -1.62
C ILE A 760 -0.12 -13.91 -3.13
N PHE A 761 -1.12 -13.17 -3.59
CA PHE A 761 -1.26 -12.78 -4.99
C PHE A 761 -1.69 -11.32 -5.09
N THR A 762 -1.35 -10.69 -6.20
CA THR A 762 -1.58 -9.25 -6.38
C THR A 762 -2.53 -8.97 -7.53
N VAL A 763 -3.48 -8.08 -7.30
CA VAL A 763 -4.31 -7.52 -8.37
C VAL A 763 -4.02 -6.04 -8.51
N GLN A 764 -4.29 -5.47 -9.67
CA GLN A 764 -4.25 -4.05 -9.90
C GLN A 764 -5.67 -3.47 -9.84
N VAL A 765 -5.85 -2.40 -9.08
CA VAL A 765 -7.12 -1.69 -8.93
C VAL A 765 -6.92 -0.22 -9.29
N GLU A 766 -7.79 0.32 -10.14
CA GLU A 766 -7.84 1.75 -10.48
C GLU A 766 -9.30 2.23 -10.51
N LEU A 767 -9.52 3.55 -10.37
CA LEU A 767 -10.85 4.14 -10.56
C LEU A 767 -11.28 4.07 -12.04
N GLY A 768 -12.54 3.71 -12.27
CA GLY A 768 -13.13 3.58 -13.60
C GLY A 768 -13.31 4.92 -14.30
N ALA A 769 -13.62 4.88 -15.60
CA ALA A 769 -13.61 6.06 -16.48
C ALA A 769 -14.55 7.20 -16.04
N ALA A 770 -15.68 6.88 -15.38
CA ALA A 770 -16.61 7.87 -14.83
C ALA A 770 -16.06 8.62 -13.60
N SER A 771 -14.99 8.12 -12.98
CA SER A 771 -14.35 8.66 -11.77
C SER A 771 -12.90 9.10 -12.01
N LYS A 772 -12.48 9.24 -13.28
CA LYS A 772 -11.14 9.73 -13.68
C LYS A 772 -11.03 11.26 -13.70
N ASP A 773 -12.03 11.98 -13.21
CA ASP A 773 -11.97 13.44 -13.12
C ASP A 773 -10.90 13.85 -12.08
N LEU A 774 -9.96 14.70 -12.47
CA LEU A 774 -8.84 15.15 -11.63
C LEU A 774 -9.31 15.93 -10.39
N PHE A 775 -10.57 16.36 -10.37
CA PHE A 775 -11.22 17.06 -9.27
C PHE A 775 -12.02 16.15 -8.32
N ALA A 776 -12.13 14.84 -8.61
CA ALA A 776 -12.75 13.89 -7.71
C ALA A 776 -11.81 13.57 -6.53
N GLY A 777 -12.35 13.46 -5.31
CA GLY A 777 -11.57 13.05 -4.14
C GLY A 777 -11.13 11.58 -4.22
N ALA A 778 -10.17 11.19 -3.36
CA ALA A 778 -9.82 9.78 -3.21
C ALA A 778 -11.04 8.97 -2.73
N ARG A 779 -11.31 7.83 -3.37
CA ARG A 779 -12.42 6.95 -3.02
C ARG A 779 -11.94 5.85 -2.07
N LYS A 780 -12.71 5.60 -1.01
CA LYS A 780 -12.45 4.48 -0.11
C LYS A 780 -13.16 3.23 -0.62
N ILE A 781 -12.41 2.18 -0.90
CA ILE A 781 -12.91 0.90 -1.42
C ILE A 781 -12.41 -0.26 -0.57
N ARG A 782 -13.12 -1.38 -0.59
CA ARG A 782 -12.77 -2.62 0.09
C ARG A 782 -12.60 -3.74 -0.94
N PRO A 783 -11.37 -4.02 -1.37
CA PRO A 783 -11.08 -5.18 -2.21
C PRO A 783 -11.24 -6.46 -1.37
N LEU A 784 -11.98 -7.42 -1.89
CA LEU A 784 -12.25 -8.71 -1.25
C LEU A 784 -12.00 -9.84 -2.25
N VAL A 785 -11.65 -11.01 -1.73
CA VAL A 785 -11.61 -12.24 -2.50
C VAL A 785 -12.56 -13.21 -1.84
N VAL A 786 -13.49 -13.74 -2.61
CA VAL A 786 -14.53 -14.64 -2.11
C VAL A 786 -14.50 -15.99 -2.83
N SER A 787 -14.92 -17.05 -2.17
CA SER A 787 -15.25 -18.34 -2.76
C SER A 787 -16.65 -18.71 -2.29
N ASP A 788 -17.56 -18.98 -3.23
CA ASP A 788 -18.98 -19.25 -2.94
C ASP A 788 -19.62 -18.19 -2.02
N ASP A 789 -19.33 -16.90 -2.31
CA ASP A 789 -19.78 -15.71 -1.57
C ASP A 789 -19.27 -15.58 -0.12
N ARG A 790 -18.40 -16.49 0.33
CA ARG A 790 -17.63 -16.38 1.58
C ARG A 790 -16.28 -15.69 1.33
N PRO A 791 -15.86 -14.69 2.11
CA PRO A 791 -14.51 -14.13 2.03
C PRO A 791 -13.45 -15.19 2.34
N VAL A 792 -12.43 -15.27 1.50
CA VAL A 792 -11.34 -16.25 1.60
C VAL A 792 -9.95 -15.62 1.42
N ALA A 793 -9.90 -14.30 1.21
CA ALA A 793 -8.68 -13.52 1.33
C ALA A 793 -9.02 -12.09 1.78
N SER A 794 -8.13 -11.48 2.54
CA SER A 794 -8.18 -10.06 2.87
C SER A 794 -7.06 -9.30 2.16
N ALA A 795 -7.35 -8.06 1.78
CA ALA A 795 -6.34 -7.13 1.30
C ALA A 795 -5.59 -6.55 2.52
N ALA A 796 -4.31 -6.87 2.65
CA ALA A 796 -3.50 -6.44 3.79
C ALA A 796 -2.39 -5.45 3.38
N ILE A 797 -1.98 -5.47 2.10
CA ILE A 797 -0.85 -4.70 1.60
C ILE A 797 -1.25 -4.04 0.28
N ALA A 798 -0.83 -2.79 0.09
CA ALA A 798 -0.99 -2.10 -1.17
C ALA A 798 0.27 -1.31 -1.56
N THR A 799 0.48 -1.18 -2.86
CA THR A 799 1.48 -0.31 -3.49
C THR A 799 0.77 0.71 -4.35
N GLY A 800 1.19 1.97 -4.28
CA GLY A 800 0.57 3.09 -5.02
C GLY A 800 -0.60 3.75 -4.29
N ALA A 801 -1.19 3.09 -3.29
CA ALA A 801 -2.28 3.64 -2.47
C ALA A 801 -2.14 3.17 -1.01
N VAL A 802 -2.81 3.87 -0.10
CA VAL A 802 -2.81 3.53 1.34
C VAL A 802 -3.92 2.52 1.61
N ILE A 803 -3.57 1.43 2.30
CA ILE A 803 -4.52 0.47 2.83
C ILE A 803 -4.44 0.44 4.36
N ALA A 804 -5.58 0.53 5.03
CA ALA A 804 -5.70 0.44 6.47
C ALA A 804 -6.96 -0.37 6.81
N ASP A 805 -6.81 -1.39 7.66
CA ASP A 805 -7.91 -2.27 8.09
C ASP A 805 -8.77 -2.80 6.91
N GLY A 806 -8.12 -3.21 5.82
CA GLY A 806 -8.78 -3.72 4.60
C GLY A 806 -9.45 -2.65 3.72
N VAL A 807 -9.39 -1.38 4.11
CA VAL A 807 -9.90 -0.23 3.34
C VAL A 807 -8.76 0.41 2.56
N LEU A 808 -8.86 0.36 1.23
CA LEU A 808 -7.96 1.03 0.31
C LEU A 808 -8.48 2.44 0.02
N THR A 809 -7.66 3.46 0.28
CA THR A 809 -7.93 4.84 -0.14
C THR A 809 -7.28 5.05 -1.50
N LEU A 810 -8.07 5.03 -2.57
CA LEU A 810 -7.62 5.06 -3.94
C LEU A 810 -7.79 6.47 -4.56
N PRO A 811 -6.70 7.19 -4.83
CA PRO A 811 -6.77 8.50 -5.50
C PRO A 811 -7.13 8.38 -7.00
N PRO A 812 -7.62 9.47 -7.64
CA PRO A 812 -7.83 9.51 -9.08
C PRO A 812 -6.54 9.20 -9.86
N SER A 813 -6.70 8.49 -10.98
CA SER A 813 -5.61 8.13 -11.91
C SER A 813 -4.46 7.31 -11.31
N VAL A 814 -4.58 6.85 -10.06
CA VAL A 814 -3.62 5.96 -9.41
C VAL A 814 -3.99 4.51 -9.71
N LYS A 815 -2.99 3.74 -10.15
CA LYS A 815 -3.08 2.28 -10.23
C LYS A 815 -2.47 1.68 -8.98
N ALA A 816 -3.32 1.19 -8.08
CA ALA A 816 -2.86 0.52 -6.88
C ALA A 816 -2.64 -0.98 -7.15
N GLN A 817 -1.49 -1.52 -6.77
CA GLN A 817 -1.35 -2.98 -6.64
C GLN A 817 -1.79 -3.38 -5.24
N VAL A 818 -2.80 -4.24 -5.16
CA VAL A 818 -3.35 -4.75 -3.90
C VAL A 818 -2.92 -6.20 -3.75
N GLY A 819 -2.16 -6.48 -2.70
CA GLY A 819 -1.79 -7.82 -2.29
C GLY A 819 -2.89 -8.43 -1.43
N PHE A 820 -3.43 -9.55 -1.91
CA PHE A 820 -4.34 -10.39 -1.16
C PHE A 820 -3.61 -11.56 -0.53
N MET A 821 -4.05 -11.91 0.66
CA MET A 821 -3.54 -13.04 1.43
C MET A 821 -4.66 -14.07 1.57
N LEU A 822 -4.51 -15.21 0.90
CA LEU A 822 -5.49 -16.29 0.97
C LEU A 822 -5.50 -16.90 2.37
N THR A 823 -6.65 -16.77 3.04
CA THR A 823 -6.86 -17.26 4.41
C THR A 823 -7.27 -18.72 4.46
N ASP A 824 -7.80 -19.26 3.35
CA ASP A 824 -8.26 -20.63 3.19
C ASP A 824 -7.59 -21.29 1.98
N ASP A 825 -6.72 -22.25 2.25
CA ASP A 825 -5.93 -23.00 1.29
C ASP A 825 -6.70 -24.18 0.64
N THR A 826 -7.93 -24.44 1.08
CA THR A 826 -8.75 -25.56 0.59
C THR A 826 -9.67 -25.18 -0.57
N VAL A 827 -9.81 -23.88 -0.85
CA VAL A 827 -10.67 -23.37 -1.91
C VAL A 827 -10.15 -23.77 -3.29
N LYS A 828 -11.06 -24.13 -4.20
CA LYS A 828 -10.71 -24.54 -5.58
C LYS A 828 -10.80 -23.39 -6.57
N HIS A 829 -11.58 -22.37 -6.24
CA HIS A 829 -11.83 -21.20 -7.06
C HIS A 829 -12.13 -19.99 -6.20
N VAL A 830 -11.83 -18.80 -6.72
CA VAL A 830 -12.11 -17.51 -6.09
C VAL A 830 -12.66 -16.49 -7.09
N ARG A 831 -13.39 -15.50 -6.58
CA ARG A 831 -13.79 -14.29 -7.31
C ARG A 831 -13.23 -13.07 -6.59
N ILE A 832 -12.80 -12.08 -7.35
CA ILE A 832 -12.38 -10.79 -6.81
C ILE A 832 -13.60 -9.87 -6.80
N GLN A 833 -13.87 -9.26 -5.66
CA GLN A 833 -14.91 -8.25 -5.49
C GLN A 833 -14.29 -6.94 -5.01
N VAL A 834 -14.89 -5.82 -5.40
CA VAL A 834 -14.56 -4.52 -4.80
C VAL A 834 -15.87 -3.89 -4.35
N LEU A 835 -15.93 -3.58 -3.06
CA LEU A 835 -17.05 -2.86 -2.47
C LEU A 835 -16.66 -1.40 -2.23
N ASP A 836 -17.64 -0.52 -2.27
CA ASP A 836 -17.50 0.82 -1.70
C ASP A 836 -17.37 0.70 -0.18
N ALA A 837 -16.39 1.38 0.43
CA ALA A 837 -16.13 1.21 1.85
C ALA A 837 -17.23 1.81 2.74
N GLU A 838 -17.96 2.82 2.25
CA GLU A 838 -18.99 3.52 3.02
C GLU A 838 -20.37 2.90 2.83
N THR A 839 -20.68 2.49 1.60
CA THR A 839 -22.03 2.09 1.19
C THR A 839 -22.21 0.58 1.00
N ASP A 840 -21.13 -0.20 1.03
CA ASP A 840 -21.09 -1.63 0.67
C ASP A 840 -21.61 -1.95 -0.74
N ALA A 841 -21.78 -0.92 -1.58
CA ALA A 841 -22.18 -1.13 -2.96
C ALA A 841 -21.12 -1.94 -3.70
N LEU A 842 -21.55 -3.00 -4.39
CA LEU A 842 -20.67 -3.78 -5.26
C LEU A 842 -20.24 -2.91 -6.44
N LEU A 843 -18.97 -2.50 -6.46
CA LEU A 843 -18.34 -1.70 -7.52
C LEU A 843 -17.77 -2.56 -8.63
N TYR A 844 -17.27 -3.75 -8.28
CA TYR A 844 -16.71 -4.72 -9.22
C TYR A 844 -16.86 -6.15 -8.72
N VAL A 845 -17.03 -7.08 -9.65
CA VAL A 845 -16.87 -8.52 -9.44
C VAL A 845 -16.21 -9.15 -10.66
N SER A 846 -15.27 -10.08 -10.46
CA SER A 846 -14.62 -10.80 -11.55
C SER A 846 -15.66 -11.58 -12.36
N GLN A 847 -15.55 -11.54 -13.69
CA GLN A 847 -16.54 -12.17 -14.58
C GLN A 847 -16.49 -13.69 -14.56
N LYS A 848 -15.35 -14.26 -14.17
CA LYS A 848 -15.12 -15.70 -14.09
C LYS A 848 -14.55 -16.05 -12.72
N ASP A 849 -14.81 -17.28 -12.32
CA ASP A 849 -14.11 -17.93 -11.22
C ASP A 849 -12.65 -18.16 -11.61
N ILE A 850 -11.75 -17.76 -10.73
CA ILE A 850 -10.30 -17.91 -10.87
C ILE A 850 -9.89 -19.18 -10.12
N PRO A 851 -9.31 -20.19 -10.78
CA PRO A 851 -8.84 -21.40 -10.12
C PRO A 851 -7.76 -21.13 -9.08
N VAL A 852 -7.73 -21.92 -8.00
CA VAL A 852 -6.68 -21.93 -6.98
C VAL A 852 -5.92 -23.25 -7.07
N ARG A 853 -4.58 -23.17 -7.15
CA ARG A 853 -3.65 -24.30 -7.34
C ARG A 853 -2.39 -24.09 -6.51
N LEU A 854 -2.54 -24.15 -5.19
CA LEU A 854 -1.42 -23.98 -4.26
C LEU A 854 -0.46 -25.19 -4.34
N GLY A 855 0.84 -24.93 -4.33
CA GLY A 855 1.87 -25.98 -4.24
C GLY A 855 2.17 -26.72 -5.56
N VAL A 856 1.97 -26.07 -6.71
CA VAL A 856 2.42 -26.55 -8.03
C VAL A 856 3.76 -25.94 -8.40
#